data_AF-A0A6A7L5L6-F1
#
_entry.id   AF-A0A6A7L5L6-F1
#
_cell.length_a   1.000
_cell.length_b   1.000
_cell.length_c   1.000
_cell.angle_alpha   90.00
_cell.angle_beta   90.00
_cell.angle_gamma   90.00
#
_symmetry.space_group_name_H-M   'P 1'
#
loop_
_entity.id
_entity.type
_entity.pdbx_description
1 polymer ?
#
loop_
_entity_poly.entity_id
_entity_poly.type
_entity_poly.pdbx_seq_one_letter_code
_entity_poly.pdbx_strand_id
1 'polypeptide(L)'
;MLFRRVTVSAVAVMLALSAPIGLHADRTPQPLPFAQDWSETSLITTDDDWSTVPGVEAYLGQGLTSTTGTDPQTLLGESTAAGDLDLLANRSNPDTLINGGVAEFDGIANPTIALNGSGTADAPYLLLSLDTTGASGITVSYTLRDLDASADDATQQVALQYRIGDSGAFTNVPEAYVGDATRPEEATLTTPVRVTVPADADDQPLLQVRIITTNAPGNDEWVGIDDLLVEGGGEPPPPPTFAAIHEVQGVASSSPLVDQFVTTRGIVTALKSNGFFLQTPAEEADDDPATSQGIFVFLGAMRTVARGDLVEIEARVAEFVPSADPNQPPLTELVSPSRISVLSDGQALPEPVALTPADMSPSGPIDALERLEGMRVAASSLTVIGPTLGSVNESTASATSNGVFYGVLSELARPFREPGIDLLDPLPSGAPPNVPRFDTNPERLRVDSDAQPRAPTLDVSSGTVITNLVGTLDYAFRTYTLLPDATSEPAITPPPAPVPVRKRAPSEFTVASANLQRFFDDQDDPSLGEPVLSDAALQTRLEKASLLIRAHLDTPDILGVVEVENVETLAALAARVGADAVAAGEPDPEYGAYLVEGNDPGGIDVGFLVKGMDAGNGQPRVAVTRVTQEGATATYVNPNTGRWRQCSIALR
;
A
#
# COMPACT_ATOMS: atom_id res chain seq x y z
N MET A 1 9.44 76.82 57.00
CA MET A 1 8.59 77.03 55.80
C MET A 1 8.51 75.69 55.08
N LEU A 2 7.69 74.70 55.43
CA LEU A 2 6.23 74.61 55.61
C LEU A 2 5.40 74.86 54.33
N PHE A 3 4.72 73.77 53.92
CA PHE A 3 3.59 73.59 52.99
C PHE A 3 3.83 73.51 51.46
N ARG A 4 3.51 72.33 50.89
CA ARG A 4 2.44 72.12 49.87
C ARG A 4 2.30 70.62 49.54
N ARG A 5 1.19 69.99 49.96
CA ARG A 5 -0.04 69.65 49.19
C ARG A 5 0.02 68.24 48.57
N VAL A 6 -0.51 67.28 49.32
CA VAL A 6 -1.01 65.99 48.82
C VAL A 6 -2.42 66.23 48.29
N THR A 7 -2.69 65.82 47.05
CA THR A 7 -4.02 65.81 46.45
C THR A 7 -4.50 64.37 46.41
N VAL A 8 -5.64 64.13 47.05
CA VAL A 8 -6.40 62.87 47.06
C VAL A 8 -7.00 62.65 45.66
N SER A 9 -6.92 61.42 45.13
CA SER A 9 -7.83 60.95 44.07
C SER A 9 -8.39 59.60 44.45
N ALA A 10 -9.70 59.51 44.28
CA ALA A 10 -10.58 58.51 44.83
C ALA A 10 -10.42 57.14 44.14
N VAL A 11 -10.57 56.12 44.97
CA VAL A 11 -10.70 54.70 44.60
C VAL A 11 -12.00 54.52 43.81
N ALA A 12 -11.89 54.05 42.57
CA ALA A 12 -12.99 53.42 41.85
C ALA A 12 -12.81 51.90 41.98
N VAL A 13 -13.63 51.28 42.84
CA VAL A 13 -13.77 49.82 42.91
C VAL A 13 -14.52 49.38 41.65
N MET A 14 -13.80 48.83 40.66
CA MET A 14 -14.42 48.00 39.64
C MET A 14 -14.73 46.65 40.27
N LEU A 15 -16.02 46.40 40.51
CA LEU A 15 -16.55 45.03 40.60
C LEU A 15 -16.30 44.38 39.23
N ALA A 16 -15.28 43.54 39.14
CA ALA A 16 -15.24 42.53 38.09
C ALA A 16 -16.33 41.51 38.42
N LEU A 17 -17.42 41.50 37.65
CA LEU A 17 -18.30 40.34 37.61
C LEU A 17 -17.45 39.15 37.16
N SER A 18 -17.15 38.25 38.07
CA SER A 18 -16.77 36.88 37.74
C SER A 18 -17.93 36.26 36.97
N ALA A 19 -17.78 36.13 35.66
CA ALA A 19 -18.59 35.22 34.88
C ALA A 19 -18.45 33.82 35.51
N PRO A 20 -19.53 33.02 35.59
CA PRO A 20 -19.39 31.63 35.99
C PRO A 20 -18.40 30.97 35.02
N ILE A 21 -17.32 30.42 35.57
CA ILE A 21 -16.47 29.47 34.85
C ILE A 21 -17.40 28.27 34.63
N GLY A 22 -17.83 28.05 33.40
CA GLY A 22 -18.41 26.77 33.03
C GLY A 22 -17.31 25.74 33.24
N LEU A 23 -17.47 24.86 34.22
CA LEU A 23 -16.71 23.62 34.27
C LEU A 23 -17.17 22.81 33.05
N HIS A 24 -16.41 22.89 31.97
CA HIS A 24 -16.49 21.93 30.89
C HIS A 24 -15.70 20.67 31.30
N ALA A 25 -16.04 19.54 30.68
CA ALA A 25 -15.29 18.29 30.73
C ALA A 25 -13.77 18.54 30.75
N ASP A 26 -13.05 17.87 31.64
CA ASP A 26 -11.63 18.10 31.83
C ASP A 26 -10.84 16.85 31.42
N ARG A 27 -10.15 16.95 30.28
CA ARG A 27 -9.14 15.98 29.78
C ARG A 27 -7.91 15.86 30.69
N THR A 28 -7.99 16.29 31.94
CA THR A 28 -6.93 16.15 32.93
C THR A 28 -6.57 14.67 33.09
N PRO A 29 -5.31 14.29 32.78
CA PRO A 29 -4.82 12.92 32.93
C PRO A 29 -5.03 12.39 34.36
N GLN A 30 -5.62 11.20 34.50
CA GLN A 30 -5.79 10.53 35.79
C GLN A 30 -4.65 9.55 36.07
N PRO A 31 -4.10 9.52 37.31
CA PRO A 31 -3.03 8.61 37.65
C PRO A 31 -3.50 7.15 37.66
N LEU A 32 -2.57 6.22 37.46
CA LEU A 32 -2.83 4.79 37.64
C LEU A 32 -2.72 4.34 39.12
N PRO A 33 -3.50 3.32 39.54
CA PRO A 33 -4.54 2.65 38.77
C PRO A 33 -5.78 3.55 38.62
N PHE A 34 -6.34 3.56 37.41
CA PHE A 34 -7.62 4.21 37.12
C PHE A 34 -8.72 3.14 37.11
N ALA A 35 -9.83 3.38 37.81
CA ALA A 35 -10.95 2.45 37.84
C ALA A 35 -12.29 3.19 37.80
N GLN A 36 -13.26 2.63 37.08
CA GLN A 36 -14.62 3.15 37.00
C GLN A 36 -15.61 2.01 36.73
N ASP A 37 -16.62 1.85 37.59
CA ASP A 37 -17.66 0.80 37.53
C ASP A 37 -19.08 1.37 37.45
N TRP A 38 -19.20 2.69 37.29
CA TRP A 38 -20.46 3.43 37.14
C TRP A 38 -21.49 3.22 38.26
N SER A 39 -21.11 2.60 39.37
CA SER A 39 -22.02 2.26 40.46
C SER A 39 -22.54 3.49 41.21
N GLU A 40 -21.81 4.61 41.15
CA GLU A 40 -22.22 5.91 41.68
C GLU A 40 -23.05 6.69 40.65
N THR A 41 -24.36 6.44 40.63
CA THR A 41 -25.33 7.06 39.70
C THR A 41 -25.56 8.56 39.90
N SER A 42 -24.80 9.21 40.79
CA SER A 42 -24.82 10.67 40.95
C SER A 42 -23.64 11.36 40.28
N LEU A 43 -22.73 10.60 39.65
CA LEU A 43 -21.61 11.16 38.91
C LEU A 43 -22.13 11.93 37.70
N ILE A 44 -22.95 11.32 36.87
CA ILE A 44 -23.52 11.97 35.68
C ILE A 44 -24.97 12.31 35.98
N THR A 45 -25.34 13.58 35.83
CA THR A 45 -26.73 14.02 36.06
C THR A 45 -27.28 14.90 34.94
N THR A 46 -26.42 15.34 34.04
CA THR A 46 -26.74 16.31 32.99
C THR A 46 -26.21 15.76 31.67
N ASP A 47 -27.02 15.85 30.62
CA ASP A 47 -26.58 15.48 29.26
C ASP A 47 -25.34 16.30 28.87
N ASP A 48 -24.39 15.67 28.17
CA ASP A 48 -23.13 16.25 27.66
C ASP A 48 -22.20 16.88 28.72
N ASP A 49 -22.38 16.53 30.00
CA ASP A 49 -21.57 17.03 31.11
C ASP A 49 -20.77 15.91 31.79
N TRP A 50 -19.47 15.89 31.48
CA TRP A 50 -18.49 14.97 32.07
C TRP A 50 -17.66 15.59 33.21
N SER A 51 -17.99 16.81 33.66
CA SER A 51 -17.15 17.57 34.61
C SER A 51 -16.91 16.91 35.97
N THR A 52 -17.74 15.92 36.31
CA THR A 52 -17.73 15.14 37.55
C THR A 52 -17.01 13.80 37.44
N VAL A 53 -16.59 13.41 36.24
CA VAL A 53 -15.82 12.18 35.97
C VAL A 53 -14.48 12.56 35.34
N PRO A 54 -13.49 12.99 36.16
CA PRO A 54 -12.21 13.50 35.64
C PRO A 54 -11.51 12.52 34.72
N GLY A 55 -10.98 13.03 33.60
CA GLY A 55 -10.26 12.24 32.61
C GLY A 55 -11.13 11.29 31.78
N VAL A 56 -12.46 11.40 31.85
CA VAL A 56 -13.38 10.65 30.97
C VAL A 56 -14.22 11.60 30.15
N GLU A 57 -14.32 11.31 28.86
CA GLU A 57 -15.22 11.99 27.91
C GLU A 57 -15.78 10.95 26.95
N ALA A 58 -16.86 11.28 26.24
CA ALA A 58 -17.36 10.42 25.18
C ALA A 58 -17.92 11.25 24.02
N TYR A 59 -17.98 10.62 22.85
CA TYR A 59 -18.16 11.32 21.59
C TYR A 59 -19.02 10.52 20.62
N LEU A 60 -19.74 11.22 19.74
CA LEU A 60 -20.51 10.64 18.63
C LEU A 60 -19.62 10.05 17.53
N GLY A 61 -18.40 10.57 17.37
CA GLY A 61 -17.50 10.16 16.30
C GLY A 61 -17.98 10.57 14.90
N GLN A 62 -18.66 11.70 14.80
CA GLN A 62 -19.25 12.18 13.55
C GLN A 62 -18.23 12.33 12.42
N GLY A 63 -18.58 11.80 11.26
CA GLY A 63 -17.78 11.92 10.04
C GLY A 63 -16.48 11.11 10.06
N LEU A 64 -16.26 10.24 11.05
CA LEU A 64 -15.14 9.29 11.05
C LEU A 64 -15.30 8.23 9.96
N THR A 65 -16.54 7.87 9.64
CA THR A 65 -16.91 7.05 8.49
C THR A 65 -18.26 7.50 7.96
N SER A 66 -18.58 7.12 6.71
CA SER A 66 -19.90 7.31 6.10
C SER A 66 -20.57 5.99 5.72
N THR A 67 -19.93 4.87 6.06
CA THR A 67 -20.37 3.51 5.71
C THR A 67 -20.70 2.73 6.97
N THR A 68 -21.87 2.11 7.01
CA THR A 68 -22.25 1.23 8.12
C THR A 68 -21.40 -0.04 8.13
N GLY A 69 -21.16 -0.60 9.31
CA GLY A 69 -20.35 -1.81 9.51
C GLY A 69 -18.87 -1.62 9.16
N THR A 70 -18.36 -0.38 9.17
CA THR A 70 -16.93 -0.12 9.03
C THR A 70 -16.18 -0.80 10.18
N ASP A 71 -15.05 -1.47 9.92
CA ASP A 71 -14.25 -2.06 10.98
C ASP A 71 -13.68 -0.95 11.90
N PRO A 72 -14.07 -0.88 13.19
CA PRO A 72 -13.61 0.17 14.09
C PRO A 72 -12.10 0.18 14.28
N GLN A 73 -11.40 -0.94 14.06
CA GLN A 73 -9.93 -1.01 14.12
C GLN A 73 -9.23 -0.11 13.10
N THR A 74 -9.93 0.25 12.02
CA THR A 74 -9.38 1.07 10.92
C THR A 74 -9.64 2.57 11.11
N LEU A 75 -10.54 2.93 12.03
CA LEU A 75 -10.91 4.32 12.30
C LEU A 75 -9.95 4.93 13.33
N LEU A 76 -8.83 5.45 12.84
CA LEU A 76 -7.74 5.97 13.67
C LEU A 76 -7.78 7.50 13.85
N GLY A 77 -8.71 8.19 13.16
CA GLY A 77 -8.86 9.65 13.26
C GLY A 77 -9.70 10.10 14.44
N GLU A 78 -9.97 11.41 14.51
CA GLU A 78 -10.94 12.03 15.42
C GLU A 78 -11.99 12.82 14.64
N SER A 79 -13.19 12.92 15.21
CA SER A 79 -14.23 13.80 14.68
C SER A 79 -13.77 15.25 14.80
N THR A 80 -14.08 16.03 13.77
CA THR A 80 -13.91 17.49 13.77
C THR A 80 -15.24 18.22 13.79
N ALA A 81 -16.34 17.49 13.99
CA ALA A 81 -17.68 18.06 14.05
C ALA A 81 -17.86 18.92 15.30
N ALA A 82 -18.63 19.99 15.17
CA ALA A 82 -19.04 20.77 16.33
C ALA A 82 -20.11 20.00 17.11
N GLY A 83 -20.04 20.03 18.45
CA GLY A 83 -20.99 19.32 19.31
C GLY A 83 -20.84 17.80 19.23
N ASP A 84 -19.60 17.31 19.08
CA ASP A 84 -19.32 15.87 19.03
C ASP A 84 -19.26 15.21 20.40
N LEU A 85 -18.97 15.99 21.46
CA LEU A 85 -19.05 15.54 22.85
C LEU A 85 -20.51 15.14 23.13
N ASP A 86 -20.71 13.94 23.64
CA ASP A 86 -22.04 13.36 23.80
C ASP A 86 -22.15 12.52 25.06
N LEU A 87 -23.29 12.66 25.73
CA LEU A 87 -23.73 11.83 26.84
C LEU A 87 -25.22 12.04 27.07
N LEU A 88 -25.99 10.98 26.92
CA LEU A 88 -27.39 10.93 27.35
C LEU A 88 -27.46 10.42 28.79
N ALA A 89 -27.59 11.33 29.75
CA ALA A 89 -27.60 11.03 31.18
C ALA A 89 -28.92 10.41 31.66
N ASN A 90 -28.87 9.64 32.75
CA ASN A 90 -30.02 9.10 33.50
C ASN A 90 -31.03 8.26 32.67
N ARG A 91 -30.57 7.38 31.78
CA ARG A 91 -31.46 6.53 30.96
C ARG A 91 -31.81 5.22 31.68
N SER A 92 -32.94 4.64 31.29
CA SER A 92 -33.48 3.42 31.94
C SER A 92 -34.12 2.44 30.95
N ASN A 93 -33.99 2.71 29.65
CA ASN A 93 -34.82 2.12 28.60
C ASN A 93 -34.03 1.69 27.36
N PRO A 94 -32.99 0.84 27.51
CA PRO A 94 -32.09 0.47 26.41
C PRO A 94 -32.81 -0.03 25.16
N ASP A 95 -33.82 -0.91 25.31
CA ASP A 95 -34.61 -1.46 24.19
C ASP A 95 -35.43 -0.43 23.37
N THR A 96 -35.57 0.81 23.85
CA THR A 96 -36.45 1.82 23.24
C THR A 96 -35.79 3.18 23.05
N LEU A 97 -34.53 3.34 23.44
CA LEU A 97 -33.79 4.58 23.28
C LEU A 97 -33.31 4.70 21.83
N ILE A 98 -34.01 5.52 21.04
CA ILE A 98 -33.76 5.70 19.60
C ILE A 98 -32.62 6.68 19.27
N ASN A 99 -32.13 7.42 20.26
CA ASN A 99 -31.02 8.35 20.09
C ASN A 99 -29.71 7.58 20.25
N GLY A 100 -29.08 7.18 19.15
CA GLY A 100 -27.74 6.58 19.20
C GLY A 100 -26.68 7.62 19.61
N GLY A 101 -25.51 7.13 19.99
CA GLY A 101 -24.42 7.89 20.59
C GLY A 101 -23.91 7.19 21.84
N VAL A 102 -23.77 7.97 22.91
CA VAL A 102 -23.30 7.53 24.22
C VAL A 102 -24.38 7.81 25.25
N ALA A 103 -24.74 6.80 26.05
CA ALA A 103 -25.74 6.96 27.10
C ALA A 103 -25.26 6.39 28.43
N GLU A 104 -25.61 7.06 29.52
CA GLU A 104 -25.58 6.47 30.85
C GLU A 104 -26.93 5.79 31.11
N PHE A 105 -26.87 4.51 31.47
CA PHE A 105 -28.02 3.75 31.96
C PHE A 105 -27.89 3.53 33.47
N ASP A 106 -28.53 4.37 34.27
CA ASP A 106 -28.52 4.32 35.73
C ASP A 106 -29.82 3.73 36.34
N GLY A 107 -30.89 3.70 35.55
CA GLY A 107 -32.19 3.15 35.94
C GLY A 107 -32.37 1.65 35.68
N ILE A 108 -31.28 0.94 35.36
CA ILE A 108 -31.25 -0.51 35.15
C ILE A 108 -30.49 -1.22 36.29
N ALA A 109 -30.57 -2.56 36.34
CA ALA A 109 -29.76 -3.33 37.27
C ALA A 109 -28.29 -3.31 36.82
N ASN A 110 -27.39 -2.91 37.73
CA ASN A 110 -25.98 -2.63 37.45
C ASN A 110 -25.83 -1.51 36.40
N PRO A 111 -25.68 -0.23 36.82
CA PRO A 111 -25.51 0.90 35.92
C PRO A 111 -24.33 0.78 34.96
N THR A 112 -24.32 1.54 33.86
CA THR A 112 -23.19 1.55 32.90
C THR A 112 -23.24 2.77 31.98
N ILE A 113 -22.11 3.11 31.38
CA ILE A 113 -22.07 3.85 30.11
C ILE A 113 -22.20 2.86 28.97
N ALA A 114 -22.90 3.22 27.89
CA ALA A 114 -23.07 2.37 26.72
C ALA A 114 -22.91 3.15 25.41
N LEU A 115 -22.52 2.43 24.36
CA LEU A 115 -22.36 2.94 23.00
C LEU A 115 -23.41 2.34 22.07
N ASN A 116 -23.90 3.14 21.12
CA ASN A 116 -24.81 2.70 20.07
C ASN A 116 -24.59 3.56 18.82
N GLY A 117 -24.29 2.94 17.69
CA GLY A 117 -24.10 3.68 16.45
C GLY A 117 -25.43 4.17 15.86
N SER A 118 -25.35 5.21 15.03
CA SER A 118 -26.52 5.71 14.30
C SER A 118 -26.11 6.54 13.07
N GLY A 119 -27.08 7.01 12.29
CA GLY A 119 -26.80 7.90 11.16
C GLY A 119 -26.19 9.26 11.54
N THR A 120 -26.13 9.61 12.82
CA THR A 120 -25.39 10.77 13.35
C THR A 120 -24.25 10.38 14.27
N ALA A 121 -24.29 9.21 14.90
CA ALA A 121 -23.20 8.64 15.68
C ALA A 121 -22.47 7.60 14.82
N ASP A 122 -21.63 8.07 13.88
CA ASP A 122 -21.00 7.17 12.90
C ASP A 122 -20.04 6.17 13.57
N ALA A 123 -19.34 6.61 14.62
CA ALA A 123 -18.40 5.78 15.36
C ALA A 123 -18.26 6.26 16.82
N PRO A 124 -19.27 6.05 17.68
CA PRO A 124 -19.25 6.56 19.03
C PRO A 124 -18.18 5.87 19.87
N TYR A 125 -17.59 6.62 20.81
CA TYR A 125 -16.51 6.11 21.65
C TYR A 125 -16.46 6.77 23.02
N LEU A 126 -15.97 5.99 23.99
CA LEU A 126 -15.56 6.46 25.32
C LEU A 126 -14.05 6.72 25.30
N LEU A 127 -13.61 7.87 25.82
CA LEU A 127 -12.22 8.32 25.86
C LEU A 127 -11.75 8.48 27.31
N LEU A 128 -10.65 7.83 27.66
CA LEU A 128 -9.93 7.97 28.93
C LEU A 128 -8.66 8.79 28.70
N SER A 129 -8.36 9.73 29.59
CA SER A 129 -7.10 10.48 29.64
C SER A 129 -6.34 10.10 30.92
N LEU A 130 -5.17 9.51 30.76
CA LEU A 130 -4.42 8.83 31.82
C LEU A 130 -3.00 9.38 31.93
N ASP A 131 -2.49 9.48 33.15
CA ASP A 131 -1.09 9.73 33.47
C ASP A 131 -0.44 8.39 33.80
N THR A 132 0.40 7.89 32.89
CA THR A 132 1.16 6.65 33.05
C THR A 132 2.61 6.92 33.45
N THR A 133 2.95 8.16 33.85
CA THR A 133 4.29 8.53 34.33
C THR A 133 4.72 7.62 35.47
N GLY A 134 5.89 7.01 35.34
CA GLY A 134 6.44 6.09 36.33
C GLY A 134 5.84 4.69 36.30
N ALA A 135 4.95 4.36 35.36
CA ALA A 135 4.32 3.04 35.23
C ALA A 135 4.74 2.35 33.92
N SER A 136 4.82 1.02 33.96
CA SER A 136 5.00 0.18 32.78
C SER A 136 4.11 -1.06 32.78
N GLY A 137 3.97 -1.66 31.60
CA GLY A 137 3.10 -2.81 31.37
C GLY A 137 1.63 -2.42 31.48
N ILE A 138 1.26 -1.27 30.90
CA ILE A 138 -0.09 -0.72 31.04
C ILE A 138 -1.12 -1.73 30.53
N THR A 139 -2.01 -2.15 31.41
CA THR A 139 -3.05 -3.12 31.13
C THR A 139 -4.41 -2.45 31.24
N VAL A 140 -5.19 -2.52 30.16
CA VAL A 140 -6.57 -2.02 30.09
C VAL A 140 -7.52 -3.20 30.18
N SER A 141 -8.48 -3.13 31.10
CA SER A 141 -9.55 -4.11 31.26
C SER A 141 -10.92 -3.43 31.34
N TYR A 142 -11.93 -4.05 30.76
CA TYR A 142 -13.34 -3.63 30.86
C TYR A 142 -14.26 -4.80 30.50
N THR A 143 -15.51 -4.71 30.91
CA THR A 143 -16.58 -5.64 30.55
C THR A 143 -17.47 -4.98 29.51
N LEU A 144 -17.60 -5.61 28.35
CA LEU A 144 -18.68 -5.29 27.41
C LEU A 144 -19.94 -6.00 27.85
N ARG A 145 -21.09 -5.33 27.78
CA ARG A 145 -22.38 -5.90 28.15
C ARG A 145 -23.44 -5.60 27.12
N ASP A 146 -24.11 -6.63 26.64
CA ASP A 146 -25.32 -6.47 25.84
C ASP A 146 -26.45 -5.91 26.70
N LEU A 147 -27.06 -4.80 26.29
CA LEU A 147 -28.19 -4.18 26.98
C LEU A 147 -29.51 -4.34 26.23
N ASP A 148 -29.51 -4.92 25.03
CA ASP A 148 -30.73 -5.11 24.24
C ASP A 148 -31.39 -6.46 24.54
N ALA A 149 -32.64 -6.43 25.00
CA ALA A 149 -33.44 -7.63 25.23
C ALA A 149 -34.30 -8.02 24.02
N SER A 150 -34.21 -7.27 22.93
CA SER A 150 -34.97 -7.49 21.70
C SER A 150 -34.42 -8.67 20.87
N ALA A 151 -35.05 -8.92 19.73
CA ALA A 151 -34.60 -9.92 18.77
C ALA A 151 -33.71 -9.33 17.67
N ASP A 152 -33.39 -8.03 17.76
CA ASP A 152 -32.43 -7.38 16.89
C ASP A 152 -31.02 -7.95 17.20
N ASP A 153 -30.20 -8.06 16.16
CA ASP A 153 -28.89 -8.76 16.18
C ASP A 153 -28.00 -8.17 15.09
N ALA A 154 -27.70 -6.87 15.21
CA ALA A 154 -26.71 -6.24 14.34
C ALA A 154 -25.32 -6.50 14.91
N THR A 155 -24.34 -6.69 14.02
CA THR A 155 -22.97 -7.01 14.46
C THR A 155 -22.33 -5.80 15.15
N GLN A 156 -22.34 -5.79 16.48
CA GLN A 156 -21.82 -4.70 17.31
C GLN A 156 -20.33 -4.88 17.57
N GLN A 157 -19.51 -4.42 16.63
CA GLN A 157 -18.05 -4.49 16.69
C GLN A 157 -17.51 -3.48 17.72
N VAL A 158 -16.60 -3.91 18.61
CA VAL A 158 -15.90 -3.00 19.54
C VAL A 158 -14.38 -3.16 19.43
N ALA A 159 -13.67 -2.05 19.32
CA ALA A 159 -12.20 -2.01 19.33
C ALA A 159 -11.66 -1.13 20.47
N LEU A 160 -10.43 -1.45 20.91
CA LEU A 160 -9.63 -0.59 21.77
C LEU A 160 -8.53 0.08 20.95
N GLN A 161 -8.32 1.37 21.19
CA GLN A 161 -7.24 2.13 20.58
C GLN A 161 -6.59 3.05 21.61
N TYR A 162 -5.35 3.47 21.37
CA TYR A 162 -4.66 4.43 22.24
C TYR A 162 -3.87 5.47 21.44
N ARG A 163 -3.51 6.58 22.06
CA ARG A 163 -2.51 7.52 21.54
C ARG A 163 -1.74 8.18 22.66
N ILE A 164 -0.54 8.64 22.34
CA ILE A 164 0.29 9.44 23.23
C ILE A 164 -0.02 10.92 22.98
N GLY A 165 -0.36 11.66 24.04
CA GLY A 165 -0.77 13.06 23.95
C GLY A 165 -2.24 13.26 23.56
N ASP A 166 -2.57 14.49 23.14
CA ASP A 166 -3.94 14.97 22.89
C ASP A 166 -4.25 15.22 21.41
N SER A 167 -3.38 14.79 20.50
CA SER A 167 -3.51 15.02 19.07
C SER A 167 -2.84 13.94 18.23
N GLY A 168 -3.23 13.85 16.96
CA GLY A 168 -2.76 12.82 16.03
C GLY A 168 -3.67 11.59 15.99
N ALA A 169 -3.32 10.66 15.10
CA ALA A 169 -4.06 9.41 14.93
C ALA A 169 -3.86 8.48 16.12
N PHE A 170 -4.89 7.69 16.42
CA PHE A 170 -4.82 6.58 17.36
C PHE A 170 -4.09 5.38 16.74
N THR A 171 -3.55 4.53 17.61
CA THR A 171 -2.99 3.21 17.29
C THR A 171 -4.01 2.14 17.70
N ASN A 172 -4.33 1.24 16.78
CA ASN A 172 -5.22 0.10 17.06
C ASN A 172 -4.55 -0.93 17.98
N VAL A 173 -5.34 -1.60 18.84
CA VAL A 173 -4.91 -2.73 19.66
C VAL A 173 -5.68 -3.99 19.23
N PRO A 174 -5.15 -4.77 18.26
CA PRO A 174 -5.88 -5.89 17.64
C PRO A 174 -6.35 -6.96 18.63
N GLU A 175 -5.60 -7.20 19.71
CA GLU A 175 -5.92 -8.22 20.71
C GLU A 175 -7.17 -7.89 21.54
N ALA A 176 -7.63 -6.64 21.52
CA ALA A 176 -8.81 -6.17 22.23
C ALA A 176 -10.05 -6.05 21.34
N TYR A 177 -9.98 -6.49 20.09
CA TYR A 177 -11.09 -6.46 19.17
C TYR A 177 -12.15 -7.52 19.48
N VAL A 178 -13.41 -7.11 19.58
CA VAL A 178 -14.58 -7.96 19.72
C VAL A 178 -15.44 -7.76 18.48
N GLY A 179 -15.54 -8.80 17.66
CA GLY A 179 -16.24 -8.71 16.37
C GLY A 179 -17.76 -8.61 16.48
N ASP A 180 -18.34 -9.01 17.62
CA ASP A 180 -19.74 -8.83 17.93
C ASP A 180 -19.97 -8.92 19.45
N ALA A 181 -20.43 -7.84 20.06
CA ALA A 181 -20.62 -7.73 21.50
C ALA A 181 -22.04 -8.07 21.97
N THR A 182 -23.01 -8.17 21.05
CA THR A 182 -24.44 -8.43 21.33
C THR A 182 -24.90 -9.75 20.73
N ARG A 183 -26.08 -10.22 21.19
CA ARG A 183 -26.78 -11.40 20.68
C ARG A 183 -28.30 -11.25 20.88
N PRO A 184 -29.11 -11.92 20.04
CA PRO A 184 -30.56 -11.76 20.11
C PRO A 184 -31.10 -12.33 21.44
N GLU A 185 -31.93 -11.55 22.11
CA GLU A 185 -32.59 -11.87 23.39
C GLU A 185 -31.61 -12.13 24.57
N GLU A 186 -30.36 -11.64 24.51
CA GLU A 186 -29.32 -11.87 25.52
C GLU A 186 -28.83 -10.58 26.25
N ALA A 187 -29.73 -9.70 26.71
CA ALA A 187 -29.46 -8.45 27.48
C ALA A 187 -28.64 -8.54 28.80
N THR A 188 -27.98 -9.67 29.04
CA THR A 188 -27.05 -9.87 30.16
C THR A 188 -25.75 -10.54 29.73
N LEU A 189 -25.54 -10.75 28.43
CA LEU A 189 -24.30 -11.26 27.88
C LEU A 189 -23.17 -10.30 28.24
N THR A 190 -22.10 -10.85 28.81
CA THR A 190 -20.90 -10.08 29.12
C THR A 190 -19.67 -10.67 28.42
N THR A 191 -18.83 -9.79 27.88
CA THR A 191 -17.58 -10.12 27.22
C THR A 191 -16.45 -9.35 27.88
N PRO A 192 -15.62 -9.99 28.73
CA PRO A 192 -14.50 -9.31 29.36
C PRO A 192 -13.38 -9.10 28.33
N VAL A 193 -12.85 -7.88 28.29
CA VAL A 193 -11.66 -7.50 27.53
C VAL A 193 -10.55 -7.20 28.52
N ARG A 194 -9.35 -7.76 28.27
CA ARG A 194 -8.13 -7.45 29.02
C ARG A 194 -6.94 -7.54 28.10
N VAL A 195 -6.21 -6.44 27.96
CA VAL A 195 -5.03 -6.35 27.07
C VAL A 195 -3.94 -5.51 27.70
N THR A 196 -2.68 -5.88 27.47
CA THR A 196 -1.54 -5.01 27.73
C THR A 196 -1.29 -4.19 26.47
N VAL A 197 -1.39 -2.86 26.57
CA VAL A 197 -1.12 -1.97 25.42
C VAL A 197 0.39 -1.95 25.13
N PRO A 198 0.82 -1.59 23.91
CA PRO A 198 2.24 -1.57 23.57
C PRO A 198 3.06 -0.65 24.49
N ALA A 199 4.36 -0.97 24.62
CA ALA A 199 5.24 -0.35 25.62
C ALA A 199 5.51 1.15 25.41
N ASP A 200 5.15 1.73 24.26
CA ASP A 200 5.20 3.18 24.04
C ASP A 200 4.12 3.93 24.85
N ALA A 201 3.10 3.23 25.35
CA ALA A 201 2.11 3.75 26.30
C ALA A 201 2.63 3.85 27.75
N ASP A 202 3.79 3.26 28.05
CA ASP A 202 4.43 3.34 29.37
C ASP A 202 5.06 4.73 29.57
N ASP A 203 5.13 5.19 30.82
CA ASP A 203 5.79 6.44 31.23
C ASP A 203 5.37 7.71 30.47
N GLN A 204 4.07 7.84 30.16
CA GLN A 204 3.53 8.99 29.43
C GLN A 204 2.79 9.96 30.36
N PRO A 205 3.06 11.27 30.27
CA PRO A 205 2.32 12.29 31.05
C PRO A 205 0.88 12.47 30.58
N LEU A 206 0.56 12.00 29.37
CA LEU A 206 -0.79 11.87 28.84
C LEU A 206 -0.83 10.70 27.86
N LEU A 207 -1.53 9.64 28.24
CA LEU A 207 -1.98 8.55 27.40
C LEU A 207 -3.49 8.68 27.24
N GLN A 208 -3.98 8.69 26.00
CA GLN A 208 -5.41 8.59 25.75
C GLN A 208 -5.77 7.20 25.26
N VAL A 209 -6.77 6.58 25.87
CA VAL A 209 -7.29 5.25 25.52
C VAL A 209 -8.76 5.43 25.14
N ARG A 210 -9.18 4.88 24.00
CA ARG A 210 -10.60 4.88 23.63
C ARG A 210 -11.14 3.50 23.30
N ILE A 211 -12.39 3.29 23.68
CA ILE A 211 -13.20 2.12 23.34
C ILE A 211 -14.25 2.61 22.34
N ILE A 212 -14.22 2.05 21.13
CA ILE A 212 -14.96 2.58 19.97
C ILE A 212 -15.80 1.48 19.31
N THR A 213 -17.02 1.84 18.89
CA THR A 213 -17.88 1.05 18.00
C THR A 213 -18.18 1.84 16.73
N THR A 214 -18.94 1.26 15.80
CA THR A 214 -19.40 1.91 14.56
C THR A 214 -20.86 1.63 14.33
N ASN A 215 -21.54 2.57 13.67
CA ASN A 215 -22.89 2.38 13.13
C ASN A 215 -23.00 1.09 12.33
N ALA A 216 -23.78 0.13 12.79
CA ALA A 216 -23.92 -1.18 12.20
C ALA A 216 -24.95 -1.17 11.05
N PRO A 217 -24.93 -2.17 10.15
CA PRO A 217 -26.02 -2.34 9.19
C PRO A 217 -27.25 -2.88 9.89
N GLY A 218 -28.28 -2.04 10.10
CA GLY A 218 -29.53 -2.47 10.71
C GLY A 218 -29.99 -1.51 11.79
N ASN A 219 -30.66 -2.05 12.81
CA ASN A 219 -30.91 -1.34 14.06
C ASN A 219 -29.75 -1.70 14.99
N ASP A 220 -29.03 -0.69 15.46
CA ASP A 220 -27.93 -0.89 16.39
C ASP A 220 -28.45 -1.17 17.80
N GLU A 221 -27.76 -2.05 18.52
CA GLU A 221 -27.98 -2.37 19.93
C GLU A 221 -27.04 -1.58 20.85
N TRP A 222 -27.41 -1.44 22.12
CA TRP A 222 -26.59 -0.73 23.11
C TRP A 222 -25.57 -1.69 23.73
N VAL A 223 -24.28 -1.35 23.59
CA VAL A 223 -23.18 -2.07 24.23
C VAL A 223 -22.68 -1.30 25.45
N GLY A 224 -22.98 -1.79 26.64
CA GLY A 224 -22.45 -1.29 27.90
C GLY A 224 -20.93 -1.51 28.01
N ILE A 225 -20.23 -0.52 28.57
CA ILE A 225 -18.81 -0.54 28.93
C ILE A 225 -18.71 -0.31 30.43
N ASP A 226 -18.32 -1.34 31.16
CA ASP A 226 -18.32 -1.35 32.62
C ASP A 226 -17.04 -1.98 33.18
N ASP A 227 -16.86 -1.96 34.49
CA ASP A 227 -15.70 -2.54 35.20
C ASP A 227 -14.35 -2.06 34.63
N LEU A 228 -14.26 -0.78 34.25
CA LEU A 228 -13.04 -0.19 33.70
C LEU A 228 -11.93 -0.25 34.74
N LEU A 229 -10.79 -0.79 34.32
CA LEU A 229 -9.59 -0.86 35.13
C LEU A 229 -8.37 -0.69 34.23
N VAL A 230 -7.60 0.37 34.49
CA VAL A 230 -6.28 0.58 33.89
C VAL A 230 -5.23 0.54 34.97
N GLU A 231 -4.28 -0.39 34.85
CA GLU A 231 -3.21 -0.62 35.81
C GLU A 231 -1.85 -0.58 35.13
N GLY A 232 -0.83 -0.15 35.86
CA GLY A 232 0.57 -0.27 35.49
C GLY A 232 1.36 -0.57 36.76
N GLY A 233 2.41 -1.39 36.66
CA GLY A 233 3.05 -1.93 37.87
C GLY A 233 4.51 -2.35 37.73
N GLY A 234 5.09 -2.26 36.53
CA GLY A 234 6.54 -2.40 36.36
C GLY A 234 7.27 -1.08 36.62
N GLU A 235 8.58 -1.17 36.86
CA GLU A 235 9.49 -0.02 36.73
C GLU A 235 9.44 0.46 35.27
N PRO A 236 9.39 1.78 34.99
CA PRO A 236 9.46 2.29 33.63
C PRO A 236 10.61 1.61 32.87
N PRO A 237 10.43 1.26 31.58
CA PRO A 237 11.57 0.82 30.80
C PRO A 237 12.67 1.88 30.94
N PRO A 238 13.94 1.46 31.10
CA PRO A 238 15.03 2.43 31.16
C PRO A 238 14.94 3.35 29.93
N PRO A 239 15.32 4.63 30.06
CA PRO A 239 15.29 5.56 28.94
C PRO A 239 15.96 4.93 27.72
N PRO A 240 15.41 5.11 26.51
CA PRO A 240 15.98 4.50 25.32
C PRO A 240 17.47 4.83 25.25
N THR A 241 18.28 3.79 25.09
CA THR A 241 19.71 3.97 24.88
C THR A 241 19.93 4.40 23.44
N PHE A 242 20.84 5.35 23.25
CA PHE A 242 21.28 5.69 21.90
C PHE A 242 21.94 4.46 21.26
N ALA A 243 21.46 4.07 20.09
CA ALA A 243 22.05 3.06 19.22
C ALA A 243 22.27 3.67 17.83
N ALA A 244 23.48 3.60 17.31
CA ALA A 244 23.74 4.04 15.94
C ALA A 244 23.01 3.12 14.94
N ILE A 245 22.70 3.62 13.75
CA ILE A 245 21.90 2.86 12.76
C ILE A 245 22.56 1.50 12.42
N HIS A 246 23.88 1.44 12.33
CA HIS A 246 24.60 0.18 12.10
C HIS A 246 24.53 -0.81 13.27
N GLU A 247 24.33 -0.33 14.50
CA GLU A 247 24.07 -1.19 15.66
C GLU A 247 22.63 -1.70 15.67
N VAL A 248 21.68 -0.87 15.18
CA VAL A 248 20.29 -1.27 14.99
C VAL A 248 20.17 -2.30 13.89
N GLN A 249 20.81 -2.10 12.74
CA GLN A 249 20.81 -3.06 11.63
C GLN A 249 21.57 -4.35 11.98
N GLY A 250 22.81 -4.23 12.46
CA GLY A 250 23.70 -5.38 12.64
C GLY A 250 24.22 -5.95 11.32
N VAL A 251 24.82 -7.15 11.39
CA VAL A 251 25.47 -7.84 10.24
C VAL A 251 24.66 -9.03 9.71
N ALA A 252 23.55 -9.36 10.37
CA ALA A 252 22.68 -10.47 10.00
C ALA A 252 21.43 -9.93 9.32
N SER A 253 20.65 -10.80 8.70
CA SER A 253 19.34 -10.48 8.10
C SER A 253 18.26 -10.14 9.14
N SER A 254 18.60 -9.91 10.40
CA SER A 254 17.67 -9.52 11.45
C SER A 254 18.45 -8.75 12.49
N SER A 255 17.84 -7.68 12.97
CA SER A 255 18.41 -6.78 13.95
C SER A 255 18.76 -7.52 15.26
N PRO A 256 19.90 -7.20 15.90
CA PRO A 256 20.18 -7.65 17.26
C PRO A 256 19.33 -6.90 18.32
N LEU A 257 18.63 -5.84 17.91
CA LEU A 257 17.85 -4.96 18.77
C LEU A 257 16.34 -5.07 18.54
N VAL A 258 15.85 -6.10 17.83
CA VAL A 258 14.41 -6.35 17.66
C VAL A 258 13.69 -6.25 19.00
N ASP A 259 12.52 -5.61 18.97
CA ASP A 259 11.64 -5.31 20.10
C ASP A 259 12.19 -4.31 21.13
N GLN A 260 13.45 -3.86 21.00
CA GLN A 260 14.02 -2.84 21.87
C GLN A 260 13.56 -1.44 21.44
N PHE A 261 13.40 -0.57 22.44
CA PHE A 261 13.13 0.84 22.24
C PHE A 261 14.44 1.62 22.26
N VAL A 262 14.77 2.30 21.17
CA VAL A 262 16.07 2.94 20.96
C VAL A 262 15.92 4.41 20.61
N THR A 263 16.95 5.20 20.93
CA THR A 263 17.16 6.50 20.31
C THR A 263 18.17 6.33 19.19
N THR A 264 17.88 6.80 17.99
CA THR A 264 18.88 6.85 16.91
C THR A 264 18.75 8.15 16.13
N ARG A 265 19.70 8.44 15.25
CA ARG A 265 19.64 9.63 14.40
C ARG A 265 20.28 9.38 13.05
N GLY A 266 19.80 10.13 12.05
CA GLY A 266 20.34 10.10 10.70
C GLY A 266 19.84 11.25 9.84
N ILE A 267 20.40 11.37 8.65
CA ILE A 267 19.96 12.31 7.62
C ILE A 267 18.84 11.66 6.81
N VAL A 268 17.74 12.38 6.60
CA VAL A 268 16.64 11.93 5.76
C VAL A 268 17.10 11.86 4.30
N THR A 269 17.16 10.66 3.72
CA THR A 269 17.68 10.42 2.35
C THR A 269 16.58 10.26 1.31
N ALA A 270 15.46 9.63 1.68
CA ALA A 270 14.31 9.40 0.82
C ALA A 270 12.99 9.44 1.62
N LEU A 271 11.90 9.72 0.91
CA LEU A 271 10.55 9.84 1.44
C LEU A 271 9.62 8.85 0.72
N LYS A 272 8.75 8.14 1.46
CA LYS A 272 7.65 7.30 0.96
C LYS A 272 6.32 7.81 1.50
N SER A 273 5.17 7.35 1.01
CA SER A 273 3.86 7.78 1.54
C SER A 273 3.62 7.40 3.02
N ASN A 274 4.29 6.36 3.49
CA ASN A 274 4.11 5.73 4.81
C ASN A 274 5.30 5.88 5.76
N GLY A 275 6.34 6.64 5.39
CA GLY A 275 7.57 6.72 6.17
C GLY A 275 8.73 7.35 5.41
N PHE A 276 9.92 7.37 6.02
CA PHE A 276 11.13 7.94 5.41
C PHE A 276 12.38 7.12 5.75
N PHE A 277 13.42 7.27 4.95
CA PHE A 277 14.71 6.65 5.20
C PHE A 277 15.64 7.61 5.92
N LEU A 278 16.34 7.10 6.94
CA LEU A 278 17.46 7.76 7.59
C LEU A 278 18.76 7.06 7.19
N GLN A 279 19.82 7.83 6.98
CA GLN A 279 21.16 7.30 6.85
C GLN A 279 22.14 8.06 7.75
N THR A 280 23.02 7.33 8.42
CA THR A 280 24.03 7.90 9.33
C THR A 280 24.86 8.98 8.61
N PRO A 281 25.13 10.14 9.25
CA PRO A 281 26.09 11.12 8.75
C PRO A 281 27.46 10.48 8.51
N ALA A 282 28.20 10.93 7.49
CA ALA A 282 29.45 10.29 7.09
C ALA A 282 30.51 10.26 8.21
N GLU A 283 30.49 11.25 9.10
CA GLU A 283 31.37 11.38 10.26
C GLU A 283 31.01 10.48 11.45
N GLU A 284 29.81 9.87 11.43
CA GLU A 284 29.30 8.96 12.47
C GLU A 284 29.19 7.51 11.97
N ALA A 285 29.38 7.28 10.67
CA ALA A 285 29.39 5.94 10.10
C ALA A 285 30.55 5.11 10.65
N ASP A 286 30.33 3.80 10.82
CA ASP A 286 31.39 2.87 11.14
C ASP A 286 32.23 2.54 9.89
N ASP A 287 33.31 1.77 10.10
CA ASP A 287 34.17 1.30 9.01
C ASP A 287 33.81 -0.12 8.55
N ASP A 288 32.70 -0.71 9.02
CA ASP A 288 32.34 -2.10 8.71
C ASP A 288 31.46 -2.17 7.45
N PRO A 289 31.97 -2.67 6.31
CA PRO A 289 31.17 -2.75 5.09
C PRO A 289 30.02 -3.77 5.17
N ALA A 290 29.95 -4.58 6.23
CA ALA A 290 28.91 -5.58 6.45
C ALA A 290 27.68 -5.04 7.21
N THR A 291 27.73 -3.82 7.76
CA THR A 291 26.60 -3.19 8.43
C THR A 291 26.00 -2.11 7.54
N SER A 292 24.66 -2.01 7.54
CA SER A 292 24.00 -0.92 6.87
C SER A 292 24.04 0.35 7.74
N GLN A 293 24.28 1.49 7.11
CA GLN A 293 24.13 2.81 7.72
C GLN A 293 22.74 3.41 7.48
N GLY A 294 21.85 2.69 6.79
CA GLY A 294 20.50 3.11 6.44
C GLY A 294 19.45 2.38 7.24
N ILE A 295 18.32 3.04 7.53
CA ILE A 295 17.15 2.43 8.16
C ILE A 295 15.87 3.11 7.70
N PHE A 296 14.80 2.33 7.57
CA PHE A 296 13.48 2.87 7.28
C PHE A 296 12.72 3.19 8.59
N VAL A 297 12.04 4.33 8.61
CA VAL A 297 11.14 4.75 9.69
C VAL A 297 9.71 4.64 9.19
N PHE A 298 8.96 3.69 9.71
CA PHE A 298 7.55 3.47 9.38
C PHE A 298 6.63 4.31 10.30
N LEU A 299 5.67 5.02 9.68
CA LEU A 299 4.74 5.92 10.37
C LEU A 299 3.26 5.62 10.06
N GLY A 300 2.95 4.66 9.18
CA GLY A 300 1.61 4.46 8.61
C GLY A 300 1.17 5.56 7.63
N ALA A 301 1.46 6.83 7.93
CA ALA A 301 1.31 7.99 7.06
C ALA A 301 2.43 9.01 7.28
N MET A 302 2.81 9.76 6.25
CA MET A 302 3.90 10.73 6.35
C MET A 302 3.63 11.87 7.34
N ARG A 303 4.68 12.22 8.11
CA ARG A 303 4.77 13.42 8.96
C ARG A 303 5.77 14.42 8.36
N THR A 304 5.77 15.64 8.88
CA THR A 304 6.59 16.77 8.36
C THR A 304 8.09 16.57 8.62
N VAL A 305 8.80 15.93 7.69
CA VAL A 305 10.26 15.94 7.56
C VAL A 305 10.64 16.19 6.10
N ALA A 306 11.82 16.74 5.85
CA ALA A 306 12.35 16.98 4.52
C ALA A 306 13.65 16.20 4.29
N ARG A 307 13.89 15.83 3.02
CA ARG A 307 15.18 15.28 2.59
C ARG A 307 16.30 16.27 2.93
N GLY A 308 17.35 15.77 3.58
CA GLY A 308 18.45 16.58 4.11
C GLY A 308 18.26 17.04 5.57
N ASP A 309 17.15 16.73 6.23
CA ASP A 309 17.01 16.97 7.67
C ASP A 309 17.83 15.94 8.45
N LEU A 310 18.57 16.40 9.47
CA LEU A 310 19.14 15.53 10.50
C LEU A 310 18.08 15.32 11.58
N VAL A 311 17.61 14.09 11.72
CA VAL A 311 16.51 13.71 12.61
C VAL A 311 17.02 12.78 13.69
N GLU A 312 16.66 13.06 14.94
CA GLU A 312 16.74 12.12 16.06
C GLU A 312 15.36 11.53 16.33
N ILE A 313 15.30 10.22 16.52
CA ILE A 313 14.08 9.46 16.66
C ILE A 313 14.16 8.52 17.87
N GLU A 314 13.08 8.46 18.64
CA GLU A 314 12.84 7.45 19.67
C GLU A 314 11.76 6.52 19.15
N ALA A 315 12.10 5.25 18.94
CA ALA A 315 11.22 4.28 18.29
C ALA A 315 11.57 2.84 18.68
N ARG A 316 10.65 1.92 18.38
CA ARG A 316 10.86 0.49 18.54
C ARG A 316 11.48 -0.10 17.29
N VAL A 317 12.47 -0.97 17.45
CA VAL A 317 13.04 -1.74 16.34
C VAL A 317 12.14 -2.94 16.05
N ALA A 318 11.80 -3.16 14.78
CA ALA A 318 10.99 -4.27 14.34
C ALA A 318 11.52 -4.89 13.05
N GLU A 319 11.14 -6.15 12.83
CA GLU A 319 11.29 -6.82 11.54
C GLU A 319 9.96 -6.81 10.81
N PHE A 320 9.97 -6.31 9.58
CA PHE A 320 8.78 -6.28 8.74
C PHE A 320 8.80 -7.41 7.71
N VAL A 321 7.79 -8.29 7.78
CA VAL A 321 7.48 -9.29 6.76
C VAL A 321 6.01 -9.10 6.35
N PRO A 322 5.71 -8.81 5.08
CA PRO A 322 4.33 -8.67 4.62
C PRO A 322 3.52 -9.95 4.85
N SER A 323 2.32 -9.84 5.41
CA SER A 323 1.44 -10.99 5.63
C SER A 323 1.03 -11.70 4.32
N ALA A 324 0.97 -10.95 3.22
CA ALA A 324 0.71 -11.48 1.87
C ALA A 324 1.89 -12.27 1.30
N ASP A 325 3.09 -12.11 1.87
CA ASP A 325 4.31 -12.76 1.43
C ASP A 325 5.20 -13.20 2.61
N PRO A 326 4.80 -14.23 3.37
CA PRO A 326 5.45 -14.61 4.62
C PRO A 326 6.84 -15.24 4.44
N ASN A 327 7.28 -15.55 3.21
CA ASN A 327 8.60 -16.12 2.96
C ASN A 327 9.62 -15.08 2.47
N GLN A 328 9.24 -13.82 2.35
CA GLN A 328 10.18 -12.73 2.09
C GLN A 328 11.15 -12.61 3.31
N PRO A 329 12.45 -12.34 3.09
CA PRO A 329 13.37 -11.88 4.13
C PRO A 329 12.81 -10.66 4.89
N PRO A 330 13.01 -10.58 6.21
CA PRO A 330 12.53 -9.44 6.97
C PRO A 330 13.28 -8.16 6.59
N LEU A 331 12.59 -7.03 6.71
CA LEU A 331 13.16 -5.68 6.59
C LEU A 331 13.28 -5.10 8.01
N THR A 332 14.48 -4.68 8.42
CA THR A 332 14.64 -3.99 9.71
C THR A 332 14.15 -2.55 9.60
N GLU A 333 13.18 -2.18 10.45
CA GLU A 333 12.59 -0.84 10.47
C GLU A 333 12.36 -0.30 11.89
N LEU A 334 12.19 1.02 11.98
CA LEU A 334 11.74 1.70 13.20
C LEU A 334 10.24 1.94 13.13
N VAL A 335 9.52 1.47 14.14
CA VAL A 335 8.05 1.56 14.23
C VAL A 335 7.63 2.30 15.50
N SER A 336 6.37 2.77 15.52
CA SER A 336 5.74 3.46 16.64
C SER A 336 6.64 4.52 17.31
N PRO A 337 7.14 5.51 16.56
CA PRO A 337 8.03 6.50 17.16
C PRO A 337 7.28 7.37 18.17
N SER A 338 7.76 7.40 19.40
CA SER A 338 7.25 8.29 20.46
C SER A 338 7.69 9.74 20.24
N ARG A 339 8.86 9.94 19.61
CA ARG A 339 9.43 11.27 19.37
C ARG A 339 10.21 11.30 18.06
N ILE A 340 9.98 12.36 17.28
CA ILE A 340 10.74 12.69 16.07
C ILE A 340 11.18 14.15 16.20
N SER A 341 12.49 14.40 16.19
CA SER A 341 13.06 15.74 16.36
C SER A 341 14.03 16.08 15.24
N VAL A 342 13.70 17.11 14.48
CA VAL A 342 14.64 17.70 13.51
C VAL A 342 15.68 18.51 14.29
N LEU A 343 16.92 18.02 14.30
CA LEU A 343 18.06 18.67 14.98
C LEU A 343 18.62 19.82 14.13
N SER A 344 18.68 19.61 12.81
CA SER A 344 19.08 20.61 11.82
C SER A 344 18.53 20.28 10.44
N ASP A 345 18.42 21.27 9.57
CA ASP A 345 17.95 21.12 8.19
C ASP A 345 19.10 21.28 7.17
N GLY A 346 18.81 20.98 5.90
CA GLY A 346 19.66 21.33 4.76
C GLY A 346 21.04 20.66 4.73
N GLN A 347 21.18 19.49 5.36
CA GLN A 347 22.43 18.72 5.34
C GLN A 347 22.74 18.20 3.94
N ALA A 348 24.04 18.08 3.64
CA ALA A 348 24.48 17.30 2.49
C ALA A 348 24.11 15.82 2.72
N LEU A 349 23.63 15.14 1.68
CA LEU A 349 23.31 13.72 1.81
C LEU A 349 24.59 12.88 1.85
N PRO A 350 24.59 11.76 2.57
CA PRO A 350 25.70 10.81 2.54
C PRO A 350 26.06 10.40 1.11
N GLU A 351 27.35 10.32 0.78
CA GLU A 351 27.82 9.88 -0.53
C GLU A 351 27.28 8.47 -0.86
N PRO A 352 26.83 8.22 -2.10
CA PRO A 352 26.24 6.93 -2.45
C PRO A 352 27.31 5.85 -2.58
N VAL A 353 27.01 4.64 -2.13
CA VAL A 353 27.86 3.46 -2.36
C VAL A 353 27.68 2.96 -3.79
N ALA A 354 28.78 2.84 -4.54
CA ALA A 354 28.73 2.32 -5.90
C ALA A 354 28.43 0.81 -5.91
N LEU A 355 27.37 0.40 -6.60
CA LEU A 355 27.06 -1.01 -6.83
C LEU A 355 28.04 -1.59 -7.84
N THR A 356 28.59 -2.76 -7.52
CA THR A 356 29.54 -3.48 -8.37
C THR A 356 28.97 -4.83 -8.79
N PRO A 357 29.51 -5.46 -9.86
CA PRO A 357 29.14 -6.82 -10.23
C PRO A 357 29.33 -7.87 -9.12
N ALA A 358 30.22 -7.61 -8.14
CA ALA A 358 30.42 -8.52 -7.02
C ALA A 358 29.26 -8.48 -6.02
N ASP A 359 28.64 -7.32 -5.83
CA ASP A 359 27.47 -7.13 -4.96
C ASP A 359 26.22 -7.81 -5.53
N MET A 360 26.19 -7.98 -6.86
CA MET A 360 25.05 -8.47 -7.62
C MET A 360 25.41 -9.74 -8.43
N SER A 361 26.27 -10.59 -7.85
CA SER A 361 26.73 -11.81 -8.52
C SER A 361 25.58 -12.83 -8.70
N PRO A 362 25.41 -13.44 -9.90
CA PRO A 362 24.43 -14.53 -10.10
C PRO A 362 24.67 -15.78 -9.24
N SER A 363 25.85 -15.89 -8.62
CA SER A 363 26.18 -16.98 -7.69
C SER A 363 26.31 -16.48 -6.24
N GLY A 364 25.98 -15.21 -6.02
CA GLY A 364 25.95 -14.59 -4.70
C GLY A 364 24.74 -15.05 -3.89
N PRO A 365 24.74 -14.78 -2.58
CA PRO A 365 23.57 -15.02 -1.76
C PRO A 365 22.47 -14.00 -2.11
N ILE A 366 21.21 -14.38 -1.86
CA ILE A 366 20.04 -13.56 -2.23
C ILE A 366 19.93 -12.27 -1.43
N ASP A 367 20.57 -12.20 -0.27
CA ASP A 367 20.64 -11.11 0.69
C ASP A 367 21.97 -10.34 0.60
N ALA A 368 22.70 -10.44 -0.52
CA ALA A 368 24.00 -9.79 -0.68
C ALA A 368 23.96 -8.25 -0.51
N LEU A 369 22.81 -7.64 -0.78
CA LEU A 369 22.62 -6.18 -0.66
C LEU A 369 22.02 -5.76 0.68
N GLU A 370 21.83 -6.67 1.64
CA GLU A 370 21.30 -6.37 2.98
C GLU A 370 22.14 -5.32 3.70
N ARG A 371 23.46 -5.47 3.61
CA ARG A 371 24.47 -4.51 4.11
C ARG A 371 24.37 -3.10 3.50
N LEU A 372 23.52 -2.89 2.49
CA LEU A 372 23.25 -1.59 1.84
C LEU A 372 21.78 -1.15 1.99
N GLU A 373 20.96 -1.89 2.72
CA GLU A 373 19.54 -1.62 2.87
C GLU A 373 19.29 -0.25 3.52
N GLY A 374 18.41 0.56 2.93
CA GLY A 374 18.14 1.93 3.37
C GLY A 374 19.24 2.93 3.07
N MET A 375 20.38 2.51 2.52
CA MET A 375 21.49 3.41 2.15
C MET A 375 21.30 3.98 0.75
N ARG A 376 21.91 5.15 0.52
CA ARG A 376 22.10 5.68 -0.82
C ARG A 376 23.12 4.84 -1.58
N VAL A 377 22.75 4.38 -2.77
CA VAL A 377 23.59 3.60 -3.68
C VAL A 377 23.60 4.21 -5.09
N ALA A 378 24.60 3.87 -5.88
CA ALA A 378 24.77 4.33 -7.25
C ALA A 378 24.95 3.15 -8.21
N ALA A 379 24.06 3.04 -9.20
CA ALA A 379 24.26 2.20 -10.37
C ALA A 379 24.91 3.05 -11.48
N SER A 380 26.22 2.92 -11.68
CA SER A 380 26.96 3.72 -12.66
C SER A 380 26.46 3.52 -14.09
N SER A 381 26.11 2.27 -14.45
CA SER A 381 25.50 1.92 -15.72
C SER A 381 24.56 0.73 -15.54
N LEU A 382 23.28 0.93 -15.86
CA LEU A 382 22.21 -0.05 -15.75
C LEU A 382 21.59 -0.29 -17.11
N THR A 383 21.56 -1.54 -17.56
CA THR A 383 20.82 -1.95 -18.76
C THR A 383 19.43 -2.43 -18.34
N VAL A 384 18.39 -1.81 -18.90
CA VAL A 384 16.98 -2.17 -18.65
C VAL A 384 16.68 -3.52 -19.28
N ILE A 385 16.18 -4.48 -18.50
CA ILE A 385 15.87 -5.85 -18.91
C ILE A 385 14.38 -6.18 -18.86
N GLY A 386 13.60 -5.37 -18.12
CA GLY A 386 12.14 -5.34 -18.14
C GLY A 386 11.70 -3.89 -18.29
N PRO A 387 10.85 -3.56 -19.28
CA PRO A 387 10.45 -2.17 -19.54
C PRO A 387 9.62 -1.62 -18.38
N THR A 388 9.36 -0.31 -18.39
CA THR A 388 8.48 0.32 -17.40
C THR A 388 7.11 -0.34 -17.40
N LEU A 389 6.67 -0.72 -16.21
CA LEU A 389 5.38 -1.30 -15.92
C LEU A 389 4.31 -0.20 -15.90
N GLY A 390 3.05 -0.63 -15.82
CA GLY A 390 1.93 0.28 -15.78
C GLY A 390 0.61 -0.46 -15.95
N SER A 391 -0.44 0.31 -16.10
CA SER A 391 -1.79 -0.18 -16.36
C SER A 391 -2.21 0.23 -17.77
N VAL A 392 -2.90 -0.67 -18.46
CA VAL A 392 -3.46 -0.43 -19.79
C VAL A 392 -4.97 -0.46 -19.69
N ASN A 393 -5.64 0.50 -20.31
CA ASN A 393 -7.07 0.45 -20.60
C ASN A 393 -7.22 0.12 -22.09
N GLU A 394 -7.56 -1.13 -22.39
CA GLU A 394 -7.67 -1.62 -23.76
C GLU A 394 -8.79 -0.90 -24.52
N SER A 395 -9.95 -0.67 -23.90
CA SER A 395 -11.11 -0.02 -24.53
C SER A 395 -10.82 1.40 -25.03
N THR A 396 -9.93 2.13 -24.36
CA THR A 396 -9.51 3.49 -24.75
C THR A 396 -8.12 3.54 -25.36
N ALA A 397 -7.45 2.40 -25.53
CA ALA A 397 -6.04 2.28 -25.95
C ALA A 397 -5.09 3.23 -25.19
N SER A 398 -5.36 3.46 -23.89
CA SER A 398 -4.52 4.32 -23.05
C SER A 398 -3.69 3.50 -22.09
N ALA A 399 -2.53 4.04 -21.71
CA ALA A 399 -1.65 3.42 -20.73
C ALA A 399 -1.17 4.47 -19.72
N THR A 400 -1.04 4.05 -18.47
CA THR A 400 -0.49 4.86 -17.38
C THR A 400 0.72 4.13 -16.82
N SER A 401 1.88 4.77 -16.90
CA SER A 401 3.11 4.28 -16.31
C SER A 401 3.03 4.33 -14.78
N ASN A 402 3.69 3.38 -14.12
CA ASN A 402 3.93 3.43 -12.69
C ASN A 402 5.42 3.66 -12.35
N GLY A 403 6.25 4.03 -13.33
CA GLY A 403 7.67 4.31 -13.09
C GLY A 403 8.54 3.12 -12.68
N VAL A 404 7.97 1.91 -12.59
CA VAL A 404 8.68 0.71 -12.13
C VAL A 404 9.27 -0.03 -13.30
N PHE A 405 10.57 -0.30 -13.29
CA PHE A 405 11.23 -1.14 -14.29
C PHE A 405 12.32 -2.01 -13.66
N TYR A 406 12.89 -2.92 -14.45
CA TYR A 406 13.95 -3.81 -13.99
C TYR A 406 15.20 -3.63 -14.84
N GLY A 407 16.34 -3.55 -14.18
CA GLY A 407 17.65 -3.46 -14.81
C GLY A 407 18.64 -4.45 -14.24
N VAL A 408 19.79 -4.52 -14.89
CA VAL A 408 20.99 -5.21 -14.43
C VAL A 408 22.18 -4.28 -14.67
N LEU A 409 23.21 -4.32 -13.82
CA LEU A 409 24.44 -3.57 -14.10
C LEU A 409 24.94 -3.96 -15.49
N SER A 410 25.32 -3.00 -16.33
CA SER A 410 25.65 -3.27 -17.75
C SER A 410 26.86 -4.20 -17.95
N GLU A 411 27.64 -4.42 -16.89
CA GLU A 411 28.77 -5.36 -16.86
C GLU A 411 28.33 -6.83 -16.62
N LEU A 412 27.12 -7.04 -16.14
CA LEU A 412 26.52 -8.34 -15.89
C LEU A 412 25.63 -8.76 -17.07
N ALA A 413 25.49 -10.07 -17.24
CA ALA A 413 24.60 -10.63 -18.25
C ALA A 413 23.13 -10.42 -17.84
N ARG A 414 22.22 -10.36 -18.83
CA ARG A 414 20.79 -10.36 -18.56
C ARG A 414 20.39 -11.68 -17.87
N PRO A 415 19.79 -11.65 -16.68
CA PRO A 415 19.29 -12.85 -16.01
C PRO A 415 18.16 -13.51 -16.79
N PHE A 416 18.06 -14.83 -16.69
CA PHE A 416 16.93 -15.62 -17.16
C PHE A 416 16.48 -16.53 -16.03
N ARG A 417 15.16 -16.59 -15.77
CA ARG A 417 14.62 -17.49 -14.75
C ARG A 417 15.10 -18.93 -14.94
N GLU A 418 15.82 -19.45 -13.95
CA GLU A 418 16.28 -20.83 -13.88
C GLU A 418 15.12 -21.81 -13.63
N PRO A 419 15.27 -23.09 -14.02
CA PRO A 419 14.32 -24.12 -13.63
C PRO A 419 14.27 -24.30 -12.11
N GLY A 420 13.06 -24.38 -11.54
CA GLY A 420 12.89 -24.73 -10.13
C GLY A 420 11.81 -23.95 -9.41
N ILE A 421 11.61 -24.35 -8.14
CA ILE A 421 10.85 -23.57 -7.16
C ILE A 421 11.75 -22.45 -6.64
N ASP A 422 11.16 -21.29 -6.38
CA ASP A 422 11.85 -20.15 -5.80
C ASP A 422 12.65 -20.54 -4.54
N LEU A 423 13.83 -19.96 -4.34
CA LEU A 423 14.70 -20.28 -3.23
C LEU A 423 14.07 -19.86 -1.89
N LEU A 424 13.28 -18.79 -1.90
CA LEU A 424 12.56 -18.30 -0.73
C LEU A 424 11.34 -19.15 -0.38
N ASP A 425 10.73 -19.83 -1.36
CA ASP A 425 9.56 -20.66 -1.09
C ASP A 425 9.92 -22.04 -0.54
N PRO A 426 9.18 -22.54 0.46
CA PRO A 426 9.38 -23.89 0.97
C PRO A 426 9.02 -24.94 -0.07
N LEU A 427 9.74 -26.05 -0.08
CA LEU A 427 9.37 -27.20 -0.89
C LEU A 427 8.10 -27.86 -0.35
N PRO A 428 7.22 -28.38 -1.21
CA PRO A 428 6.10 -29.22 -0.78
C PRO A 428 6.58 -30.40 0.07
N SER A 429 5.78 -30.79 1.07
CA SER A 429 6.09 -31.95 1.92
C SER A 429 6.31 -33.21 1.07
N GLY A 430 7.40 -33.94 1.33
CA GLY A 430 7.79 -35.13 0.56
C GLY A 430 8.55 -34.85 -0.75
N ALA A 431 8.90 -33.59 -1.02
CA ALA A 431 9.73 -33.25 -2.17
C ALA A 431 11.07 -34.03 -2.18
N PRO A 432 11.54 -34.48 -3.35
CA PRO A 432 12.86 -35.09 -3.49
C PRO A 432 13.99 -34.14 -3.06
N PRO A 433 15.15 -34.65 -2.59
CA PRO A 433 16.25 -33.81 -2.12
C PRO A 433 16.91 -32.94 -3.19
N ASN A 434 16.76 -33.26 -4.48
CA ASN A 434 17.42 -32.57 -5.60
C ASN A 434 16.43 -31.79 -6.47
N VAL A 435 15.36 -31.25 -5.89
CA VAL A 435 14.45 -30.37 -6.64
C VAL A 435 15.23 -29.12 -7.06
N PRO A 436 15.29 -28.79 -8.37
CA PRO A 436 15.93 -27.57 -8.84
C PRO A 436 15.35 -26.34 -8.14
N ARG A 437 16.21 -25.36 -7.85
CA ARG A 437 15.84 -24.11 -7.17
C ARG A 437 16.17 -22.93 -8.07
N PHE A 438 15.22 -22.01 -8.17
CA PHE A 438 15.40 -20.71 -8.80
C PHE A 438 15.91 -19.73 -7.75
N ASP A 439 17.05 -19.09 -7.98
CA ASP A 439 17.78 -18.28 -7.00
C ASP A 439 17.26 -16.85 -6.84
N THR A 440 16.14 -16.51 -7.49
CA THR A 440 15.51 -15.18 -7.53
C THR A 440 16.15 -14.15 -8.48
N ASN A 441 17.22 -14.51 -9.20
CA ASN A 441 18.09 -13.62 -9.98
C ASN A 441 18.66 -12.47 -9.11
N PRO A 442 19.62 -12.74 -8.20
CA PRO A 442 20.20 -11.72 -7.34
C PRO A 442 20.90 -10.57 -8.11
N GLU A 443 21.23 -10.78 -9.39
CA GLU A 443 21.79 -9.76 -10.28
C GLU A 443 20.77 -8.69 -10.76
N ARG A 444 19.47 -8.90 -10.52
CA ARG A 444 18.40 -8.00 -10.97
C ARG A 444 18.15 -6.89 -9.95
N LEU A 445 18.14 -5.64 -10.43
CA LEU A 445 17.72 -4.47 -9.66
C LEU A 445 16.33 -4.02 -10.12
N ARG A 446 15.38 -3.86 -9.18
CA ARG A 446 14.14 -3.12 -9.43
C ARG A 446 14.43 -1.63 -9.28
N VAL A 447 13.81 -0.79 -10.10
CA VAL A 447 13.84 0.66 -9.95
C VAL A 447 12.41 1.14 -9.86
N ASP A 448 12.13 1.99 -8.87
CA ASP A 448 10.84 2.63 -8.67
C ASP A 448 11.03 4.15 -8.78
N SER A 449 10.90 4.66 -10.00
CA SER A 449 11.39 6.00 -10.35
C SER A 449 10.55 7.16 -9.81
N ASP A 450 9.28 6.92 -9.48
CA ASP A 450 8.35 7.92 -8.94
C ASP A 450 7.94 7.63 -7.49
N ALA A 451 8.60 6.69 -6.82
CA ALA A 451 8.37 6.36 -5.41
C ALA A 451 8.57 7.56 -4.46
N GLN A 452 9.45 8.50 -4.82
CA GLN A 452 9.72 9.69 -4.03
C GLN A 452 8.88 10.89 -4.51
N PRO A 453 8.38 11.75 -3.58
CA PRO A 453 7.71 12.98 -3.96
C PRO A 453 8.55 13.84 -4.91
N ARG A 454 7.95 14.23 -6.04
CA ARG A 454 8.57 15.05 -7.10
C ARG A 454 9.69 14.35 -7.89
N ALA A 455 9.95 13.06 -7.67
CA ALA A 455 10.82 12.31 -8.56
C ALA A 455 10.15 12.13 -9.93
N PRO A 456 10.90 12.22 -11.04
CA PRO A 456 10.34 12.04 -12.38
C PRO A 456 10.08 10.56 -12.66
N THR A 457 8.89 10.24 -13.16
CA THR A 457 8.59 8.92 -13.74
C THR A 457 9.48 8.67 -14.96
N LEU A 458 10.19 7.54 -14.96
CA LEU A 458 11.04 7.10 -16.07
C LEU A 458 10.33 6.05 -16.94
N ASP A 459 10.01 6.42 -18.17
CA ASP A 459 9.43 5.53 -19.18
C ASP A 459 10.50 4.98 -20.12
N VAL A 460 10.92 3.74 -19.87
CA VAL A 460 12.05 3.09 -20.54
C VAL A 460 11.67 1.74 -21.13
N SER A 461 12.20 1.46 -22.32
CA SER A 461 12.08 0.15 -22.98
C SER A 461 13.25 -0.78 -22.60
N SER A 462 13.08 -2.09 -22.78
CA SER A 462 14.18 -3.05 -22.64
C SER A 462 15.34 -2.74 -23.58
N GLY A 463 16.57 -2.83 -23.09
CA GLY A 463 17.79 -2.48 -23.81
C GLY A 463 18.21 -1.01 -23.66
N THR A 464 17.38 -0.17 -23.04
CA THR A 464 17.81 1.18 -22.63
C THR A 464 18.96 1.08 -21.64
N VAL A 465 20.00 1.89 -21.83
CA VAL A 465 21.10 2.06 -20.88
C VAL A 465 20.90 3.35 -20.11
N ILE A 466 20.91 3.26 -18.79
CA ILE A 466 20.78 4.39 -17.87
C ILE A 466 22.11 4.52 -17.12
N THR A 467 22.71 5.71 -17.14
CA THR A 467 23.94 5.99 -16.38
C THR A 467 23.70 7.04 -15.32
N ASN A 468 24.50 6.98 -14.24
CA ASN A 468 24.40 7.88 -13.08
C ASN A 468 23.06 7.80 -12.34
N LEU A 469 22.51 6.58 -12.19
CA LEU A 469 21.29 6.37 -11.42
C LEU A 469 21.66 6.24 -9.93
N VAL A 470 21.21 7.18 -9.12
CA VAL A 470 21.52 7.28 -7.69
C VAL A 470 20.23 7.39 -6.90
N GLY A 471 20.13 6.67 -5.79
CA GLY A 471 18.92 6.63 -4.97
C GLY A 471 19.11 5.85 -3.68
N THR A 472 18.06 5.80 -2.86
CA THR A 472 18.04 4.98 -1.64
C THR A 472 17.61 3.56 -1.99
N LEU A 473 18.29 2.56 -1.43
CA LEU A 473 17.97 1.15 -1.64
C LEU A 473 16.88 0.70 -0.65
N ASP A 474 15.76 0.22 -1.16
CA ASP A 474 14.63 -0.34 -0.42
C ASP A 474 14.54 -1.84 -0.69
N TYR A 475 13.78 -2.57 0.12
CA TYR A 475 13.47 -3.97 -0.09
C TYR A 475 11.96 -4.23 -0.02
N ALA A 476 11.38 -4.63 -1.14
CA ALA A 476 9.96 -4.96 -1.24
C ALA A 476 9.71 -5.92 -2.41
N PHE A 477 8.61 -6.66 -2.38
CA PHE A 477 8.26 -7.62 -3.43
C PHE A 477 9.38 -8.64 -3.72
N ARG A 478 10.10 -9.06 -2.66
CA ARG A 478 11.29 -9.94 -2.72
C ARG A 478 12.39 -9.43 -3.65
N THR A 479 12.55 -8.12 -3.81
CA THR A 479 13.58 -7.54 -4.68
C THR A 479 14.11 -6.24 -4.11
N TYR A 480 15.43 -6.10 -4.11
CA TYR A 480 16.05 -4.81 -3.85
C TYR A 480 15.61 -3.80 -4.92
N THR A 481 15.14 -2.66 -4.45
CA THR A 481 14.52 -1.60 -5.23
C THR A 481 15.30 -0.31 -5.02
N LEU A 482 15.84 0.25 -6.09
CA LEU A 482 16.39 1.59 -6.06
C LEU A 482 15.26 2.62 -6.16
N LEU A 483 15.19 3.55 -5.20
CA LEU A 483 14.32 4.71 -5.21
C LEU A 483 15.17 5.93 -5.64
N PRO A 484 15.17 6.32 -6.92
CA PRO A 484 16.05 7.38 -7.41
C PRO A 484 15.80 8.69 -6.69
N ASP A 485 16.88 9.42 -6.40
CA ASP A 485 16.78 10.75 -5.82
C ASP A 485 15.91 11.64 -6.71
N ALA A 486 15.01 12.43 -6.12
CA ALA A 486 14.16 13.33 -6.89
C ALA A 486 14.95 14.40 -7.69
N THR A 487 16.19 14.67 -7.30
CA THR A 487 17.13 15.56 -8.02
C THR A 487 18.08 14.82 -8.95
N SER A 488 17.94 13.50 -9.11
CA SER A 488 18.77 12.73 -10.04
C SER A 488 18.47 13.12 -11.49
N GLU A 489 19.52 13.28 -12.29
CA GLU A 489 19.44 13.52 -13.72
C GLU A 489 20.14 12.37 -14.46
N PRO A 490 19.57 11.15 -14.44
CA PRO A 490 20.20 10.01 -15.10
C PRO A 490 20.26 10.25 -16.61
N ALA A 491 21.39 9.90 -17.23
CA ALA A 491 21.48 9.95 -18.69
C ALA A 491 20.90 8.65 -19.28
N ILE A 492 19.91 8.82 -20.16
CA ILE A 492 19.13 7.72 -20.74
C ILE A 492 19.52 7.57 -22.21
N THR A 493 20.01 6.38 -22.56
CA THR A 493 20.34 5.99 -23.93
C THR A 493 19.39 4.87 -24.37
N PRO A 494 18.34 5.17 -25.16
CA PRO A 494 17.43 4.15 -25.67
C PRO A 494 18.16 3.07 -26.49
N PRO A 495 17.60 1.86 -26.62
CA PRO A 495 18.14 0.86 -27.52
C PRO A 495 18.04 1.35 -28.97
N PRO A 496 18.81 0.76 -29.91
CA PRO A 496 18.61 1.01 -31.33
C PRO A 496 17.15 0.77 -31.73
N ALA A 497 16.58 1.68 -32.52
CA ALA A 497 15.24 1.52 -33.05
C ALA A 497 15.13 0.21 -33.87
N PRO A 498 13.93 -0.41 -33.95
CA PRO A 498 13.71 -1.56 -34.80
C PRO A 498 14.18 -1.27 -36.23
N VAL A 499 15.02 -2.13 -36.77
CA VAL A 499 15.55 -1.97 -38.13
C VAL A 499 14.60 -2.64 -39.11
N PRO A 500 14.15 -1.96 -40.18
CA PRO A 500 13.37 -2.60 -41.23
C PRO A 500 14.07 -3.81 -41.80
N VAL A 501 13.29 -4.84 -42.17
CA VAL A 501 13.83 -5.94 -42.95
C VAL A 501 14.39 -5.40 -44.27
N ARG A 502 15.41 -6.08 -44.82
CA ARG A 502 15.90 -5.72 -46.15
C ARG A 502 14.79 -5.89 -47.18
N LYS A 503 14.85 -5.10 -48.25
CA LYS A 503 14.00 -5.33 -49.42
C LYS A 503 14.23 -6.73 -49.99
N ARG A 504 13.15 -7.38 -50.40
CA ARG A 504 13.23 -8.68 -51.09
C ARG A 504 13.96 -8.57 -52.43
N ALA A 505 14.67 -9.62 -52.82
CA ALA A 505 15.19 -9.78 -54.17
C ALA A 505 14.10 -10.33 -55.12
N PRO A 506 14.23 -10.19 -56.45
CA PRO A 506 13.20 -10.64 -57.40
C PRO A 506 12.85 -12.13 -57.32
N SER A 507 13.82 -12.97 -56.95
CA SER A 507 13.69 -14.43 -56.82
C SER A 507 13.20 -14.91 -55.45
N GLU A 508 12.85 -13.99 -54.56
CA GLU A 508 12.43 -14.30 -53.20
C GLU A 508 10.92 -14.10 -53.04
N PHE A 509 10.37 -14.80 -52.04
CA PHE A 509 9.09 -14.45 -51.43
C PHE A 509 9.32 -14.32 -49.92
N THR A 510 8.49 -13.53 -49.24
CA THR A 510 8.66 -13.18 -47.83
C THR A 510 7.54 -13.71 -46.96
N VAL A 511 7.91 -14.21 -45.78
CA VAL A 511 6.98 -14.63 -44.74
C VAL A 511 7.39 -13.92 -43.46
N ALA A 512 6.41 -13.33 -42.76
CA ALA A 512 6.61 -12.77 -41.44
C ALA A 512 5.54 -13.28 -40.48
N SER A 513 5.81 -13.14 -39.17
CA SER A 513 4.83 -13.37 -38.12
C SER A 513 4.80 -12.20 -37.15
N ALA A 514 3.62 -11.80 -36.68
CA ALA A 514 3.47 -10.77 -35.65
C ALA A 514 2.42 -11.18 -34.61
N ASN A 515 2.76 -11.03 -33.33
CA ASN A 515 1.73 -11.01 -32.28
C ASN A 515 1.18 -9.58 -32.20
N LEU A 516 -0.13 -9.42 -32.40
CA LEU A 516 -0.81 -8.12 -32.37
C LEU A 516 -1.36 -7.75 -30.99
N GLN A 517 -1.17 -8.66 -30.03
CA GLN A 517 -1.43 -8.56 -28.59
C GLN A 517 -2.87 -8.16 -28.27
N ARG A 518 -3.78 -9.13 -28.25
CA ARG A 518 -5.21 -8.94 -27.96
C ARG A 518 -5.84 -7.85 -28.85
N PHE A 519 -5.81 -8.07 -30.16
CA PHE A 519 -6.25 -7.12 -31.18
C PHE A 519 -7.75 -7.28 -31.45
N PHE A 520 -8.53 -6.73 -30.51
CA PHE A 520 -9.98 -6.66 -30.54
C PHE A 520 -10.52 -5.50 -31.38
N ASP A 521 -11.80 -5.56 -31.71
CA ASP A 521 -12.59 -4.54 -32.39
C ASP A 521 -13.54 -3.77 -31.45
N ASP A 522 -14.44 -3.01 -32.05
CA ASP A 522 -15.38 -2.11 -31.36
C ASP A 522 -16.79 -2.69 -31.19
N GLN A 523 -16.96 -3.97 -31.50
CA GLN A 523 -18.19 -4.72 -31.30
C GLN A 523 -18.08 -5.57 -30.03
N ASP A 524 -19.23 -5.83 -29.40
CA ASP A 524 -19.33 -6.69 -28.22
C ASP A 524 -19.84 -8.05 -28.67
N ASP A 525 -19.07 -9.12 -28.43
CA ASP A 525 -19.54 -10.50 -28.49
C ASP A 525 -19.98 -10.95 -27.08
N PRO A 526 -21.28 -10.90 -26.74
CA PRO A 526 -21.73 -11.05 -25.35
C PRO A 526 -21.52 -12.45 -24.75
N SER A 527 -21.08 -13.41 -25.56
CA SER A 527 -20.68 -14.75 -25.13
C SER A 527 -19.25 -14.84 -24.59
N LEU A 528 -18.44 -13.79 -24.78
CA LEU A 528 -17.04 -13.72 -24.41
C LEU A 528 -16.83 -12.62 -23.37
N GLY A 529 -15.82 -12.81 -22.51
CA GLY A 529 -15.40 -11.81 -21.54
C GLY A 529 -14.28 -10.95 -22.13
N GLU A 530 -14.61 -10.11 -23.12
CA GLU A 530 -13.63 -9.36 -23.90
C GLU A 530 -13.68 -7.83 -23.67
N PRO A 531 -12.59 -7.12 -23.99
CA PRO A 531 -12.59 -5.66 -24.06
C PRO A 531 -13.23 -5.19 -25.37
N VAL A 532 -14.27 -4.39 -25.28
CA VAL A 532 -14.85 -3.67 -26.43
C VAL A 532 -14.10 -2.35 -26.60
N LEU A 533 -13.51 -2.11 -27.77
CA LEU A 533 -12.79 -0.88 -28.04
C LEU A 533 -13.73 0.25 -28.43
N SER A 534 -13.30 1.48 -28.14
CA SER A 534 -13.83 2.64 -28.84
C SER A 534 -13.28 2.70 -30.27
N ASP A 535 -14.03 3.30 -31.20
CA ASP A 535 -13.58 3.50 -32.58
C ASP A 535 -12.18 4.14 -32.64
N ALA A 536 -11.92 5.13 -31.78
CA ALA A 536 -10.63 5.82 -31.72
C ALA A 536 -9.49 4.90 -31.25
N ALA A 537 -9.76 4.02 -30.29
CA ALA A 537 -8.80 3.02 -29.82
C ALA A 537 -8.49 2.02 -30.94
N LEU A 538 -9.51 1.48 -31.61
CA LEU A 538 -9.36 0.57 -32.75
C LEU A 538 -8.54 1.21 -33.88
N GLN A 539 -8.86 2.46 -34.26
CA GLN A 539 -8.10 3.17 -35.30
C GLN A 539 -6.64 3.38 -34.92
N THR A 540 -6.35 3.71 -33.66
CA THR A 540 -4.97 3.85 -33.16
C THR A 540 -4.20 2.53 -33.26
N ARG A 541 -4.85 1.40 -32.94
CA ARG A 541 -4.24 0.07 -33.04
C ARG A 541 -3.98 -0.34 -34.49
N LEU A 542 -4.95 -0.10 -35.39
CA LEU A 542 -4.82 -0.32 -36.83
C LEU A 542 -3.66 0.49 -37.42
N GLU A 543 -3.50 1.75 -37.00
CA GLU A 543 -2.39 2.62 -37.39
C GLU A 543 -1.03 2.06 -37.02
N LYS A 544 -0.88 1.66 -35.76
CA LYS A 544 0.39 1.12 -35.24
C LYS A 544 0.74 -0.21 -35.91
N ALA A 545 -0.24 -1.09 -36.10
CA ALA A 545 -0.05 -2.37 -36.80
C ALA A 545 0.29 -2.16 -38.29
N SER A 546 -0.40 -1.24 -38.97
CA SER A 546 -0.10 -0.87 -40.35
C SER A 546 1.33 -0.34 -40.51
N LEU A 547 1.77 0.53 -39.59
CA LEU A 547 3.14 1.04 -39.59
C LEU A 547 4.18 -0.07 -39.44
N LEU A 548 3.97 -1.01 -38.51
CA LEU A 548 4.84 -2.19 -38.34
C LEU A 548 4.94 -2.99 -39.65
N ILE A 549 3.79 -3.32 -40.25
CA ILE A 549 3.71 -4.16 -41.45
C ILE A 549 4.39 -3.51 -42.65
N ARG A 550 4.17 -2.21 -42.87
CA ARG A 550 4.73 -1.50 -44.02
C ARG A 550 6.17 -1.10 -43.81
N ALA A 551 6.47 -0.41 -42.71
CA ALA A 551 7.77 0.23 -42.50
C ALA A 551 8.85 -0.73 -41.98
N HIS A 552 8.48 -1.79 -41.25
CA HIS A 552 9.45 -2.71 -40.66
C HIS A 552 9.44 -4.11 -41.25
N LEU A 553 8.27 -4.63 -41.66
CA LEU A 553 8.16 -5.95 -42.29
C LEU A 553 8.19 -5.91 -43.83
N ASP A 554 8.28 -4.71 -44.43
CA ASP A 554 8.32 -4.47 -45.88
C ASP A 554 7.14 -5.11 -46.64
N THR A 555 5.94 -5.14 -46.03
CA THR A 555 4.74 -5.80 -46.57
C THR A 555 5.04 -7.23 -47.05
N PRO A 556 5.15 -8.24 -46.17
CA PRO A 556 5.51 -9.59 -46.60
C PRO A 556 4.50 -10.21 -47.58
N ASP A 557 4.90 -11.20 -48.38
CA ASP A 557 3.94 -11.93 -49.23
C ASP A 557 2.92 -12.74 -48.40
N ILE A 558 3.35 -13.23 -47.22
CA ILE A 558 2.51 -13.87 -46.21
C ILE A 558 2.84 -13.27 -44.83
N LEU A 559 1.84 -12.75 -44.13
CA LEU A 559 1.94 -12.36 -42.73
C LEU A 559 1.04 -13.28 -41.88
N GLY A 560 1.63 -14.10 -41.03
CA GLY A 560 0.90 -14.78 -39.96
C GLY A 560 0.72 -13.82 -38.79
N VAL A 561 -0.50 -13.65 -38.31
CA VAL A 561 -0.79 -12.88 -37.09
C VAL A 561 -1.32 -13.79 -36.02
N VAL A 562 -1.00 -13.48 -34.77
CA VAL A 562 -1.61 -14.11 -33.60
C VAL A 562 -2.25 -13.05 -32.73
N GLU A 563 -3.28 -13.47 -32.00
CA GLU A 563 -4.08 -12.64 -31.11
C GLU A 563 -4.91 -11.56 -31.82
N VAL A 564 -5.53 -11.89 -32.95
CA VAL A 564 -6.56 -11.04 -33.60
C VAL A 564 -7.92 -11.65 -33.34
N GLU A 565 -8.92 -10.84 -33.00
CA GLU A 565 -10.25 -11.34 -32.60
C GLU A 565 -10.91 -12.18 -33.69
N ASN A 566 -11.29 -11.55 -34.81
CA ASN A 566 -12.06 -12.24 -35.84
C ASN A 566 -11.59 -11.87 -37.26
N VAL A 567 -12.23 -12.47 -38.27
CA VAL A 567 -11.84 -12.25 -39.68
C VAL A 567 -12.18 -10.83 -40.14
N GLU A 568 -13.22 -10.21 -39.61
CA GLU A 568 -13.61 -8.83 -39.88
C GLU A 568 -12.56 -7.83 -39.35
N THR A 569 -12.06 -8.01 -38.13
CA THR A 569 -10.96 -7.22 -37.57
C THR A 569 -9.68 -7.38 -38.41
N LEU A 570 -9.37 -8.61 -38.83
CA LEU A 570 -8.21 -8.88 -39.68
C LEU A 570 -8.36 -8.23 -41.07
N ALA A 571 -9.56 -8.23 -41.64
CA ALA A 571 -9.87 -7.56 -42.90
C ALA A 571 -9.77 -6.02 -42.76
N ALA A 572 -10.19 -5.46 -41.62
CA ALA A 572 -10.00 -4.04 -41.33
C ALA A 572 -8.51 -3.66 -41.28
N LEU A 573 -7.66 -4.50 -40.69
CA LEU A 573 -6.20 -4.33 -40.72
C LEU A 573 -5.65 -4.39 -42.15
N ALA A 574 -6.10 -5.35 -42.96
CA ALA A 574 -5.71 -5.45 -44.37
C ALA A 574 -6.04 -4.17 -45.15
N ALA A 575 -7.28 -3.67 -45.00
CA ALA A 575 -7.74 -2.44 -45.63
C ALA A 575 -6.93 -1.22 -45.15
N ARG A 576 -6.61 -1.13 -43.85
CA ARG A 576 -5.80 -0.05 -43.31
C ARG A 576 -4.40 -0.04 -43.92
N VAL A 577 -3.76 -1.20 -44.01
CA VAL A 577 -2.43 -1.34 -44.61
C VAL A 577 -2.44 -0.89 -46.07
N GLY A 578 -3.46 -1.28 -46.85
CA GLY A 578 -3.62 -0.83 -48.24
C GLY A 578 -3.79 0.68 -48.37
N ALA A 579 -4.69 1.27 -47.58
CA ALA A 579 -4.93 2.71 -47.58
C ALA A 579 -3.68 3.51 -47.19
N ASP A 580 -2.97 3.09 -46.14
CA ASP A 580 -1.78 3.78 -45.66
C ASP A 580 -0.59 3.62 -46.64
N ALA A 581 -0.48 2.48 -47.34
CA ALA A 581 0.52 2.28 -48.38
C ALA A 581 0.30 3.27 -49.54
N VAL A 582 -0.93 3.35 -50.06
CA VAL A 582 -1.30 4.29 -51.12
C VAL A 582 -1.06 5.74 -50.68
N ALA A 583 -1.42 6.09 -49.46
CA ALA A 583 -1.17 7.42 -48.90
C ALA A 583 0.33 7.75 -48.80
N ALA A 584 1.18 6.75 -48.58
CA ALA A 584 2.64 6.89 -48.58
C ALA A 584 3.27 6.88 -49.98
N GLY A 585 2.48 6.74 -51.05
CA GLY A 585 2.97 6.62 -52.43
C GLY A 585 3.52 5.23 -52.77
N GLU A 586 3.21 4.24 -51.94
CA GLU A 586 3.52 2.83 -52.15
C GLU A 586 2.32 2.13 -52.81
N PRO A 587 2.54 1.06 -53.59
CA PRO A 587 1.43 0.34 -54.19
C PRO A 587 0.72 -0.55 -53.14
N ASP A 588 -0.61 -0.65 -53.24
CA ASP A 588 -1.46 -1.40 -52.29
C ASP A 588 -1.12 -2.91 -52.32
N PRO A 589 -0.71 -3.56 -51.22
CA PRO A 589 -0.45 -5.00 -51.22
C PRO A 589 -1.66 -5.86 -51.58
N GLU A 590 -2.89 -5.33 -51.54
CA GLU A 590 -4.13 -6.05 -51.81
C GLU A 590 -4.23 -7.31 -50.95
N TYR A 591 -3.98 -7.17 -49.63
CA TYR A 591 -4.00 -8.31 -48.72
C TYR A 591 -5.39 -8.95 -48.63
N GLY A 592 -5.44 -10.27 -48.80
CA GLY A 592 -6.59 -11.09 -48.40
C GLY A 592 -6.44 -11.57 -46.96
N ALA A 593 -7.50 -11.45 -46.16
CA ALA A 593 -7.57 -11.94 -44.78
C ALA A 593 -8.11 -13.37 -44.73
N TYR A 594 -7.45 -14.22 -43.95
CA TYR A 594 -7.81 -15.63 -43.75
C TYR A 594 -7.70 -15.97 -42.27
N LEU A 595 -8.81 -16.31 -41.63
CA LEU A 595 -8.89 -16.67 -40.23
C LEU A 595 -9.96 -17.74 -40.05
N VAL A 596 -9.76 -18.63 -39.07
CA VAL A 596 -10.76 -19.61 -38.64
C VAL A 596 -10.82 -19.56 -37.12
N GLU A 597 -12.01 -19.27 -36.61
CA GLU A 597 -12.32 -19.16 -35.17
C GLU A 597 -11.76 -20.31 -34.34
N GLY A 598 -11.08 -19.95 -33.26
CA GLY A 598 -10.32 -20.85 -32.41
C GLY A 598 -11.05 -21.30 -31.15
N ASN A 599 -10.27 -21.83 -30.20
CA ASN A 599 -10.75 -22.27 -28.89
C ASN A 599 -10.21 -21.37 -27.76
N ASP A 600 -9.62 -20.22 -28.08
CA ASP A 600 -9.15 -19.30 -27.05
C ASP A 600 -10.36 -18.73 -26.30
N PRO A 601 -10.41 -18.84 -24.97
CA PRO A 601 -11.57 -18.36 -24.20
C PRO A 601 -11.75 -16.84 -24.24
N GLY A 602 -10.72 -16.10 -24.67
CA GLY A 602 -10.76 -14.66 -24.88
C GLY A 602 -11.11 -14.27 -26.31
N GLY A 603 -11.50 -15.19 -27.20
CA GLY A 603 -11.97 -14.87 -28.55
C GLY A 603 -10.90 -14.51 -29.57
N ILE A 604 -9.61 -14.69 -29.24
CA ILE A 604 -8.52 -14.29 -30.11
C ILE A 604 -7.90 -15.47 -30.87
N ASP A 605 -7.46 -15.17 -32.08
CA ASP A 605 -7.17 -16.16 -33.08
C ASP A 605 -5.85 -15.98 -33.83
N VAL A 606 -5.52 -17.01 -34.59
CA VAL A 606 -4.43 -17.00 -35.57
C VAL A 606 -5.01 -16.67 -36.94
N GLY A 607 -4.45 -15.66 -37.58
CA GLY A 607 -4.87 -15.20 -38.92
C GLY A 607 -3.71 -15.14 -39.90
N PHE A 608 -4.03 -15.03 -41.18
CA PHE A 608 -3.08 -14.75 -42.24
C PHE A 608 -3.54 -13.59 -43.12
N LEU A 609 -2.64 -12.64 -43.39
CA LEU A 609 -2.75 -11.72 -44.50
C LEU A 609 -1.86 -12.23 -45.65
N VAL A 610 -2.45 -12.51 -46.80
CA VAL A 610 -1.71 -12.99 -47.99
C VAL A 610 -1.81 -11.95 -49.10
N LYS A 611 -0.65 -11.52 -49.60
CA LYS A 611 -0.54 -10.44 -50.58
C LYS A 611 -1.17 -10.85 -51.92
N GLY A 612 -2.19 -10.10 -52.36
CA GLY A 612 -2.91 -10.32 -53.62
C GLY A 612 -2.36 -9.54 -54.82
N MET A 613 -1.50 -8.54 -54.59
CA MET A 613 -0.92 -7.72 -55.64
C MET A 613 -0.19 -8.53 -56.72
N ASP A 614 -0.41 -8.17 -57.98
CA ASP A 614 0.26 -8.75 -59.15
C ASP A 614 1.80 -8.62 -59.05
N ALA A 615 2.49 -9.75 -59.22
CA ALA A 615 3.95 -9.83 -59.22
C ALA A 615 4.60 -9.41 -60.56
N GLY A 616 3.84 -8.84 -61.48
CA GLY A 616 4.27 -8.36 -62.80
C GLY A 616 4.03 -9.34 -63.94
N ASN A 617 3.19 -10.37 -63.72
CA ASN A 617 2.88 -11.42 -64.69
C ASN A 617 1.38 -11.74 -64.77
N GLY A 618 0.51 -10.88 -64.24
CA GLY A 618 -0.93 -11.08 -64.17
C GLY A 618 -1.36 -11.99 -63.02
N GLN A 619 -0.49 -12.28 -62.05
CA GLN A 619 -0.75 -13.19 -60.93
C GLN A 619 -0.06 -12.72 -59.65
N PRO A 620 -0.64 -12.96 -58.47
CA PRO A 620 0.07 -12.78 -57.21
C PRO A 620 1.23 -13.76 -57.08
N ARG A 621 2.23 -13.41 -56.27
CA ARG A 621 3.38 -14.30 -55.99
C ARG A 621 2.98 -15.56 -55.22
N VAL A 622 1.98 -15.42 -54.35
CA VAL A 622 1.42 -16.51 -53.54
C VAL A 622 -0.07 -16.59 -53.83
N ALA A 623 -0.57 -17.80 -54.10
CA ALA A 623 -1.99 -18.07 -54.24
C ALA A 623 -2.44 -18.99 -53.10
N VAL A 624 -3.48 -18.59 -52.38
CA VAL A 624 -4.11 -19.42 -51.35
C VAL A 624 -4.99 -20.46 -52.04
N THR A 625 -4.66 -21.74 -51.87
CA THR A 625 -5.43 -22.85 -52.46
C THR A 625 -6.40 -23.48 -51.46
N ARG A 626 -6.06 -23.43 -50.17
CA ARG A 626 -6.85 -23.95 -49.06
C ARG A 626 -6.34 -23.34 -47.75
N VAL A 627 -7.25 -23.14 -46.80
CA VAL A 627 -6.97 -22.79 -45.40
C VAL A 627 -7.45 -23.96 -44.53
N THR A 628 -6.62 -24.44 -43.61
CA THR A 628 -6.98 -25.56 -42.72
C THR A 628 -6.60 -25.27 -41.29
N GLN A 629 -7.56 -25.45 -40.38
CA GLN A 629 -7.33 -25.41 -38.95
C GLN A 629 -6.91 -26.81 -38.46
N GLU A 630 -5.70 -26.93 -37.92
CA GLU A 630 -5.12 -28.18 -37.46
C GLU A 630 -5.29 -28.32 -35.94
N GLY A 631 -5.69 -29.51 -35.49
CA GLY A 631 -5.78 -29.82 -34.05
C GLY A 631 -6.94 -29.15 -33.30
N ALA A 632 -7.95 -28.60 -34.00
CA ALA A 632 -9.11 -27.94 -33.37
C ALA A 632 -9.86 -28.81 -32.34
N THR A 633 -9.86 -30.13 -32.53
CA THR A 633 -10.48 -31.10 -31.60
C THR A 633 -9.47 -31.81 -30.71
N ALA A 634 -8.18 -31.45 -30.78
CA ALA A 634 -7.15 -32.07 -29.96
C ALA A 634 -7.32 -31.66 -28.49
N THR A 635 -7.14 -32.63 -27.59
CA THR A 635 -7.24 -32.41 -26.15
C THR A 635 -6.02 -32.93 -25.41
N TYR A 636 -5.62 -32.28 -24.33
CA TYR A 636 -4.67 -32.78 -23.35
C TYR A 636 -5.30 -32.89 -21.97
N VAL A 637 -4.77 -33.77 -21.12
CA VAL A 637 -5.15 -33.83 -19.71
C VAL A 637 -4.27 -32.86 -18.95
N ASN A 638 -4.86 -31.83 -18.35
CA ASN A 638 -4.12 -30.85 -17.58
C ASN A 638 -3.46 -31.54 -16.37
N PRO A 639 -2.13 -31.51 -16.25
CA PRO A 639 -1.42 -32.27 -15.22
C PRO A 639 -1.70 -31.76 -13.80
N ASN A 640 -2.16 -30.50 -13.65
CA ASN A 640 -2.45 -29.89 -12.35
C ASN A 640 -3.88 -30.19 -11.86
N THR A 641 -4.82 -30.40 -12.80
CA THR A 641 -6.25 -30.53 -12.47
C THR A 641 -6.88 -31.87 -12.86
N GLY A 642 -6.17 -32.68 -13.65
CA GLY A 642 -6.67 -33.93 -14.22
C GLY A 642 -7.83 -33.76 -15.21
N ARG A 643 -8.18 -32.52 -15.57
CA ARG A 643 -9.29 -32.21 -16.49
C ARG A 643 -8.80 -32.15 -17.93
N TRP A 644 -9.66 -32.58 -18.85
CA TRP A 644 -9.44 -32.40 -20.29
C TRP A 644 -9.48 -30.90 -20.62
N ARG A 645 -8.48 -30.46 -21.39
CA ARG A 645 -8.37 -29.13 -21.98
C ARG A 645 -8.19 -29.32 -23.49
N GLN A 646 -8.79 -28.48 -24.32
CA GLN A 646 -8.46 -28.42 -25.74
C GLN A 646 -7.09 -27.77 -25.93
N CYS A 647 -6.34 -28.22 -26.94
CA CYS A 647 -5.05 -27.62 -27.29
C CYS A 647 -5.25 -26.31 -28.05
N SER A 648 -4.30 -25.38 -27.89
CA SER A 648 -4.19 -24.19 -28.73
C SER A 648 -3.85 -24.60 -30.17
N ILE A 649 -4.43 -23.85 -31.11
CA ILE A 649 -4.64 -24.25 -32.50
C ILE A 649 -3.50 -23.77 -33.40
N ALA A 650 -3.25 -24.48 -34.51
CA ALA A 650 -2.43 -24.00 -35.61
C ALA A 650 -3.29 -23.83 -36.87
N LEU A 651 -3.19 -22.68 -37.52
CA LEU A 651 -3.79 -22.45 -38.84
C LEU A 651 -2.70 -22.63 -39.91
N ARG A 652 -3.01 -23.31 -41.01
CA ARG A 652 -2.08 -23.58 -42.12
C ARG A 652 -2.66 -23.24 -43.48
#